data_AF-I9ITA4-F1
#
_entry.id   AF-I9ITA4-F1
#
_cell.length_a   1.000
_cell.length_b   1.000
_cell.length_c   1.000
_cell.angle_alpha   90.00
_cell.angle_beta   90.00
_cell.angle_gamma   90.00
#
_symmetry.space_group_name_H-M   'P 1'
#
loop_
_entity.id
_entity.type
_entity.pdbx_description
1 polymer ?
#
loop_
_entity_poly.entity_id
_entity_poly.type
_entity_poly.pdbx_seq_one_letter_code
_entity_poly.pdbx_strand_id
1 'polypeptide(L)'
;MSKLMAILVIIFLCISCTDNAELPVKPDKNEGTENVLIELAVTVPAVTYTRTRGIVRTIDHETLINEIQILVFEEGKYKYRVPGLSINNTASTITFTALLKSGDIPMKLLILANATDVVVADEPVVGDSEEMIKKKMNRKFDYLTSVFPMSGEYELPEGLKPTGTGTILGLKMLRSIARVDVTATEVANFRMTGVKAYRANNYLQVIPDETGVSKVTFPSVPEGSDRNVDSSIFPVSSENWNNFSARLYLSETWSPEPEDQVDKATCIVVEGYYADSNTPSYYRMDFDPDNNHNAFGQVLRNHKYIFNIKKVSAPGWSTPDDAAHNRSSNIVAEVQAWDDDTMDMYFDGEHHFGISTREVVLKHKTGSEGIISVSTDLLDYTLQWADDAGVLQGTGAQSLSNDYFTVTKEDNGSRLVITALQNNLADGSNRIQHFVITAQRWTIYVSIQQKYDIAAYKTINLMSFTSGLGYLGTNILGSSSAEARATGLRGILTNQTNFGPDGVVECGGYNLVGVGANANNLTDALFSLFDVVYINYVPTSQFGSQDAHKLHNWLKTKKNRVLIASYDASDVSQNLLAEILAGKSGIKYFTSNGGPYPLAASTIGNHYFTTDGPFTKNAPVTSNFALRNYDIYHGEIQVNTSASEGITPILMGPGGGIVLGIDYSRRIVYWGDTDMSSNLSGTGATSENHINNTAGTINNDASKLIANVFAWITETVLYGE
;
A
#
# COMPACT_ATOMS: atom_id res chain seq x y z
N MET A 1 15.66 -14.31 61.16
CA MET A 1 15.30 -12.88 61.28
C MET A 1 16.21 -12.15 60.31
N SER A 2 15.85 -11.46 59.24
CA SER A 2 14.64 -10.89 58.63
C SER A 2 15.14 -10.52 57.22
N LYS A 3 14.64 -10.98 56.06
CA LYS A 3 13.32 -10.79 55.45
C LYS A 3 12.54 -9.62 56.01
N LEU A 4 12.91 -8.40 55.60
CA LEU A 4 12.05 -7.25 55.26
C LEU A 4 12.98 -6.03 55.08
N MET A 5 12.63 -5.11 54.17
CA MET A 5 13.34 -3.84 53.88
C MET A 5 14.50 -3.89 52.88
N ALA A 6 14.23 -4.35 51.66
CA ALA A 6 14.86 -3.77 50.45
C ALA A 6 13.92 -3.89 49.23
N ILE A 7 12.60 -3.87 49.48
CA ILE A 7 11.55 -3.69 48.47
C ILE A 7 10.87 -2.38 48.84
N LEU A 8 11.45 -1.27 48.40
CA LEU A 8 10.82 0.05 48.27
C LEU A 8 11.92 0.96 47.71
N VAL A 9 11.77 1.39 46.46
CA VAL A 9 12.43 2.55 45.79
C VAL A 9 12.47 2.39 44.25
N ILE A 10 12.07 1.26 43.67
CA ILE A 10 11.82 1.14 42.21
C ILE A 10 10.35 0.79 41.95
N ILE A 11 9.44 1.59 42.53
CA ILE A 11 8.02 1.62 42.20
C ILE A 11 7.63 3.09 42.24
N PHE A 12 7.89 3.87 41.18
CA PHE A 12 7.19 5.13 40.91
C PHE A 12 7.48 5.76 39.51
N LEU A 13 7.64 4.97 38.45
CA LEU A 13 7.79 5.53 37.08
C LEU A 13 7.06 4.81 35.94
N CYS A 14 6.09 3.94 36.23
CA CYS A 14 5.17 3.41 35.21
C CYS A 14 3.72 3.50 35.70
N ILE A 15 3.11 4.68 35.53
CA ILE A 15 1.66 4.84 35.52
C ILE A 15 1.32 5.66 34.28
N SER A 16 1.06 4.95 33.18
CA SER A 16 -0.03 5.31 32.27
C SER A 16 -0.90 4.08 32.16
N CYS A 17 -2.01 4.10 32.90
CA CYS A 17 -3.13 3.20 32.69
C CYS A 17 -3.77 3.57 31.35
N THR A 18 -3.91 2.58 30.46
CA THR A 18 -5.07 2.48 29.59
C THR A 18 -5.63 1.08 29.80
N ASP A 19 -6.93 1.03 30.07
CA ASP A 19 -7.65 -0.15 30.51
C ASP A 19 -7.58 -1.28 29.47
N ASN A 20 -7.04 -2.43 29.90
CA ASN A 20 -7.31 -3.70 29.25
C ASN A 20 -8.76 -4.08 29.56
N ALA A 21 -9.69 -3.69 28.68
CA ALA A 21 -10.96 -4.39 28.55
C ALA A 21 -10.67 -5.72 27.83
N GLU A 22 -10.29 -6.75 28.58
CA GLU A 22 -10.38 -8.13 28.11
C GLU A 22 -11.87 -8.44 27.84
N LEU A 23 -12.24 -8.55 26.56
CA LEU A 23 -13.49 -9.19 26.16
C LEU A 23 -13.27 -10.71 26.14
N PRO A 24 -14.13 -11.51 26.81
CA PRO A 24 -13.98 -12.95 26.85
C PRO A 24 -14.49 -13.56 25.54
N VAL A 25 -13.59 -13.90 24.61
CA VAL A 25 -13.94 -14.81 23.50
C VAL A 25 -13.68 -16.23 23.98
N LYS A 26 -14.75 -16.91 24.42
CA LYS A 26 -14.75 -18.37 24.46
C LYS A 26 -14.45 -18.87 23.02
N PRO A 27 -13.49 -19.79 22.82
CA PRO A 27 -13.33 -20.42 21.52
C PRO A 27 -14.54 -21.33 21.29
N ASP A 28 -15.46 -20.89 20.43
CA ASP A 28 -16.45 -21.80 19.86
C ASP A 28 -15.69 -22.80 18.98
N LYS A 29 -15.62 -24.04 19.47
CA LYS A 29 -15.32 -25.19 18.63
C LYS A 29 -16.54 -25.40 17.74
N ASN A 30 -16.51 -24.83 16.55
CA ASN A 30 -17.14 -25.31 15.31
C ASN A 30 -17.19 -24.14 14.31
N GLU A 31 -16.19 -24.03 13.44
CA GLU A 31 -16.24 -23.58 12.03
C GLU A 31 -14.81 -23.27 11.56
N GLY A 32 -14.46 -23.68 10.34
CA GLY A 32 -13.10 -23.66 9.79
C GLY A 32 -12.55 -22.28 9.41
N THR A 33 -12.69 -21.27 10.26
CA THR A 33 -12.19 -19.90 10.04
C THR A 33 -10.90 -19.66 10.82
N GLU A 34 -9.82 -19.27 10.13
CA GLU A 34 -8.53 -18.90 10.74
C GLU A 34 -8.35 -17.36 10.73
N ASN A 35 -7.60 -16.81 11.69
CA ASN A 35 -7.27 -15.39 11.71
C ASN A 35 -6.07 -15.10 10.80
N VAL A 36 -6.21 -14.20 9.84
CA VAL A 36 -5.21 -13.79 8.83
C VAL A 36 -4.80 -12.34 9.06
N LEU A 37 -3.49 -12.10 9.17
CA LEU A 37 -2.95 -10.75 9.27
C LEU A 37 -2.76 -10.16 7.87
N ILE A 38 -3.49 -9.08 7.57
CA ILE A 38 -3.46 -8.38 6.29
C ILE A 38 -2.88 -6.98 6.49
N GLU A 39 -2.02 -6.55 5.58
CA GLU A 39 -1.60 -5.16 5.49
C GLU A 39 -2.55 -4.40 4.54
N LEU A 40 -2.95 -3.19 4.92
CA LEU A 40 -3.79 -2.31 4.12
C LEU A 40 -3.05 -1.00 3.90
N ALA A 41 -2.99 -0.57 2.65
CA ALA A 41 -2.40 0.71 2.25
C ALA A 41 -3.51 1.63 1.75
N VAL A 42 -3.69 2.77 2.42
CA VAL A 42 -4.77 3.71 2.16
C VAL A 42 -4.24 5.05 1.68
N THR A 43 -4.90 5.60 0.68
CA THR A 43 -4.70 6.98 0.23
C THR A 43 -5.70 7.86 0.96
N VAL A 44 -5.18 8.85 1.69
CA VAL A 44 -5.98 9.93 2.27
C VAL A 44 -5.91 11.16 1.36
N PRO A 45 -6.96 11.96 1.27
CA PRO A 45 -6.93 13.17 0.47
C PRO A 45 -5.86 14.12 1.03
N ALA A 46 -4.92 14.60 0.23
CA ALA A 46 -3.78 15.38 0.71
C ALA A 46 -3.78 16.78 0.08
N VAL A 47 -3.80 17.81 0.93
CA VAL A 47 -3.82 19.21 0.49
C VAL A 47 -2.49 19.88 0.84
N THR A 48 -1.82 20.45 -0.16
CA THR A 48 -0.70 21.38 0.04
C THR A 48 -1.23 22.81 0.17
N TYR A 49 -0.63 23.60 1.07
CA TYR A 49 -0.88 25.05 1.14
C TYR A 49 0.42 25.83 0.98
N THR A 50 0.34 26.93 0.23
CA THR A 50 1.43 27.89 0.04
C THR A 50 1.31 29.01 1.07
N ARG A 51 2.16 29.03 2.12
CA ARG A 51 2.36 30.26 2.90
C ARG A 51 3.34 31.17 2.15
N THR A 52 3.09 32.47 2.14
CA THR A 52 3.92 33.47 1.44
C THR A 52 5.35 33.52 2.02
N ARG A 53 6.23 32.66 1.49
CA ARG A 53 7.71 32.68 1.46
C ARG A 53 8.31 31.40 0.87
N GLY A 54 7.58 30.69 0.00
CA GLY A 54 8.09 29.47 -0.65
C GLY A 54 8.27 28.26 0.29
N ILE A 55 7.71 28.29 1.49
CA ILE A 55 7.67 27.12 2.38
C ILE A 55 6.33 26.45 2.16
N VAL A 56 6.34 25.39 1.35
CA VAL A 56 5.26 24.40 1.29
C VAL A 56 5.32 23.61 2.59
N ARG A 57 4.23 23.57 3.35
CA ARG A 57 4.05 22.58 4.40
C ARG A 57 2.88 21.70 4.02
N THR A 58 3.11 20.39 4.00
CA THR A 58 2.03 19.41 4.18
C THR A 58 1.35 19.68 5.51
N ILE A 59 0.03 19.66 5.51
CA ILE A 59 -0.72 19.82 6.74
C ILE A 59 -0.84 18.44 7.37
N ASP A 60 0.19 18.06 8.12
CA ASP A 60 0.31 16.72 8.72
C ASP A 60 -0.91 16.33 9.57
N HIS A 61 -1.71 17.30 10.05
CA HIS A 61 -2.87 17.03 10.90
C HIS A 61 -4.18 16.72 10.14
N GLU A 62 -4.32 17.13 8.87
CA GLU A 62 -5.53 16.83 8.07
C GLU A 62 -5.49 15.39 7.56
N THR A 63 -4.29 14.83 7.38
CA THR A 63 -4.03 13.47 6.87
C THR A 63 -3.79 12.45 7.99
N LEU A 64 -3.62 12.89 9.24
CA LEU A 64 -3.27 12.03 10.36
C LEU A 64 -4.35 11.00 10.67
N ILE A 65 -3.97 9.71 10.68
CA ILE A 65 -4.79 8.61 11.18
C ILE A 65 -4.16 8.10 12.48
N ASN A 66 -4.86 8.25 13.59
CA ASN A 66 -4.42 7.77 14.91
C ASN A 66 -4.99 6.41 15.27
N GLU A 67 -6.19 6.11 14.78
CA GLU A 67 -6.93 4.90 15.11
C GLU A 67 -7.77 4.44 13.92
N ILE A 68 -8.01 3.13 13.85
CA ILE A 68 -8.77 2.50 12.78
C ILE A 68 -9.65 1.39 13.36
N GLN A 69 -10.90 1.33 12.91
CA GLN A 69 -11.82 0.22 13.09
C GLN A 69 -12.24 -0.32 11.71
N ILE A 70 -12.28 -1.63 11.56
CA ILE A 70 -12.79 -2.29 10.36
C ILE A 70 -14.04 -3.06 10.73
N LEU A 71 -15.16 -2.74 10.09
CA LEU A 71 -16.40 -3.49 10.17
C LEU A 71 -16.44 -4.45 8.99
N VAL A 72 -16.58 -5.75 9.27
CA VAL A 72 -16.58 -6.80 8.25
C VAL A 72 -17.99 -7.25 7.97
N PHE A 73 -18.34 -7.24 6.69
CA PHE A 73 -19.63 -7.68 6.17
C PHE A 73 -19.43 -8.90 5.29
N GLU A 74 -20.36 -9.85 5.36
CA GLU A 74 -20.48 -10.99 4.45
C GLU A 74 -21.93 -11.05 3.99
N GLU A 75 -22.15 -11.25 2.68
CA GLU A 75 -23.50 -11.26 2.08
C GLU A 75 -24.34 -10.01 2.46
N GLY A 76 -23.69 -8.85 2.60
CA GLY A 76 -24.33 -7.57 2.96
C GLY A 76 -24.75 -7.46 4.44
N LYS A 77 -24.31 -8.38 5.29
CA LYS A 77 -24.63 -8.41 6.73
C LYS A 77 -23.38 -8.27 7.58
N TYR A 78 -23.46 -7.44 8.62
CA TYR A 78 -22.35 -7.27 9.56
C TYR A 78 -22.07 -8.57 10.32
N LYS A 79 -20.78 -8.90 10.48
CA LYS A 79 -20.33 -10.12 11.14
C LYS A 79 -19.48 -9.84 12.38
N TYR A 80 -18.46 -9.00 12.25
CA TYR A 80 -17.55 -8.69 13.35
C TYR A 80 -16.76 -7.40 13.06
N ARG A 81 -16.13 -6.83 14.08
CA ARG A 81 -15.19 -5.72 13.96
C ARG A 81 -13.78 -6.14 14.35
N VAL A 82 -12.78 -5.48 13.77
CA VAL A 82 -11.38 -5.63 14.16
C VAL A 82 -10.69 -4.25 14.20
N PRO A 83 -9.76 -4.02 15.13
CA PRO A 83 -8.96 -2.80 15.13
C PRO A 83 -7.87 -2.86 14.06
N GLY A 84 -7.47 -1.69 13.55
CA GLY A 84 -6.20 -1.54 12.83
C GLY A 84 -5.02 -1.50 13.80
N LEU A 85 -3.92 -2.12 13.41
CA LEU A 85 -2.68 -2.30 14.16
C LEU A 85 -1.51 -1.71 13.37
N SER A 86 -0.44 -1.30 14.05
CA SER A 86 0.81 -0.84 13.40
C SER A 86 0.58 0.29 12.37
N ILE A 87 -0.25 1.27 12.70
CA ILE A 87 -0.56 2.40 11.82
C ILE A 87 0.71 3.22 11.57
N ASN A 88 1.04 3.40 10.30
CA ASN A 88 2.20 4.15 9.86
C ASN A 88 1.79 5.36 9.02
N ASN A 89 2.06 6.56 9.55
CA ASN A 89 1.74 7.86 8.94
C ASN A 89 2.94 8.50 8.20
N THR A 90 4.05 7.78 7.94
CA THR A 90 5.30 8.40 7.45
C THR A 90 5.43 8.50 5.92
N ALA A 91 4.41 8.14 5.14
CA ALA A 91 4.45 8.11 3.68
C ALA A 91 3.21 8.79 3.04
N SER A 92 3.25 9.02 1.71
CA SER A 92 2.10 9.52 0.93
C SER A 92 0.91 8.55 0.89
N THR A 93 1.14 7.32 1.35
CA THR A 93 0.14 6.27 1.55
C THR A 93 0.27 5.81 3.00
N ILE A 94 -0.83 5.84 3.76
CA ILE A 94 -0.85 5.39 5.16
C ILE A 94 -1.02 3.88 5.16
N THR A 95 -0.19 3.15 5.92
CA THR A 95 -0.31 1.68 6.03
C THR A 95 -0.71 1.28 7.43
N PHE A 96 -1.45 0.17 7.55
CA PHE A 96 -1.75 -0.47 8.81
C PHE A 96 -2.01 -1.97 8.58
N THR A 97 -2.05 -2.74 9.66
CA THR A 97 -2.35 -4.18 9.62
C THR A 97 -3.65 -4.49 10.34
N ALA A 98 -4.35 -5.54 9.94
CA ALA A 98 -5.58 -5.98 10.61
C ALA A 98 -5.69 -7.51 10.59
N LEU A 99 -6.27 -8.06 11.66
CA LEU A 99 -6.42 -9.50 11.84
C LEU A 99 -7.84 -9.92 11.48
N LEU A 100 -8.07 -10.29 10.22
CA LEU A 100 -9.38 -10.66 9.67
C LEU A 100 -9.60 -12.17 9.71
N LYS A 101 -10.85 -12.63 9.76
CA LYS A 101 -11.16 -14.07 9.67
C LYS A 101 -11.15 -14.50 8.20
N SER A 102 -10.49 -15.60 7.90
CA SER A 102 -10.56 -16.24 6.60
C SER A 102 -11.92 -16.89 6.36
N GLY A 103 -12.31 -16.93 5.10
CA GLY A 103 -13.56 -17.50 4.61
C GLY A 103 -13.67 -17.33 3.10
N ASP A 104 -14.40 -18.24 2.46
CA ASP A 104 -14.64 -18.21 1.01
C ASP A 104 -15.88 -17.35 0.64
N ILE A 105 -16.48 -16.70 1.62
CA ILE A 105 -17.67 -15.88 1.43
C ILE A 105 -17.22 -14.48 0.99
N PRO A 106 -17.80 -13.92 -0.09
CA PRO A 106 -17.54 -12.54 -0.49
C PRO A 106 -17.71 -11.60 0.71
N MET A 107 -16.67 -10.83 1.01
CA MET A 107 -16.68 -9.93 2.15
C MET A 107 -16.41 -8.49 1.74
N LYS A 108 -17.01 -7.56 2.48
CA LYS A 108 -16.77 -6.13 2.35
C LYS A 108 -16.17 -5.60 3.65
N LEU A 109 -15.11 -4.82 3.50
CA LEU A 109 -14.44 -4.11 4.58
C LEU A 109 -14.93 -2.68 4.57
N LEU A 110 -15.50 -2.23 5.68
CA LEU A 110 -15.86 -0.84 5.91
C LEU A 110 -14.91 -0.29 6.99
N ILE A 111 -14.01 0.59 6.58
CA ILE A 111 -12.89 1.05 7.39
C ILE A 111 -13.22 2.45 7.88
N LEU A 112 -13.15 2.66 9.19
CA LEU A 112 -13.37 3.93 9.86
C LEU A 112 -12.07 4.35 10.54
N ALA A 113 -11.55 5.52 10.18
CA ALA A 113 -10.41 6.12 10.84
C ALA A 113 -10.87 7.24 11.78
N ASN A 114 -10.19 7.42 12.92
CA ASN A 114 -10.44 8.50 13.89
C ASN A 114 -11.90 8.58 14.37
N ALA A 115 -12.56 7.43 14.51
CA ALA A 115 -13.96 7.31 14.90
C ALA A 115 -14.23 6.06 15.77
N THR A 116 -13.24 5.57 16.51
CA THR A 116 -13.42 4.40 17.39
C THR A 116 -14.47 4.69 18.46
N ASP A 117 -14.51 5.92 18.98
CA ASP A 117 -15.50 6.36 19.96
C ASP A 117 -16.94 6.17 19.47
N VAL A 118 -17.20 6.53 18.21
CA VAL A 118 -18.51 6.34 17.55
C VAL A 118 -18.82 4.84 17.41
N VAL A 119 -17.86 4.05 16.92
CA VAL A 119 -18.04 2.60 16.73
C VAL A 119 -18.27 1.87 18.04
N VAL A 120 -17.70 2.34 19.15
CA VAL A 120 -17.89 1.75 20.48
C VAL A 120 -19.22 2.18 21.09
N ALA A 121 -19.63 3.44 20.92
CA ALA A 121 -20.90 3.93 21.43
C ALA A 121 -22.10 3.26 20.74
N ASP A 122 -22.00 3.04 19.43
CA ASP A 122 -23.05 2.47 18.59
C ASP A 122 -22.60 1.14 17.95
N GLU A 123 -22.06 0.23 18.78
CA GLU A 123 -21.50 -1.05 18.31
C GLU A 123 -22.52 -1.86 17.47
N PRO A 124 -22.17 -2.22 16.23
CA PRO A 124 -23.08 -2.96 15.36
C PRO A 124 -23.45 -4.33 15.91
N VAL A 125 -24.69 -4.74 15.68
CA VAL A 125 -25.16 -6.08 16.04
C VAL A 125 -24.98 -7.02 14.84
N VAL A 126 -24.50 -8.24 15.09
CA VAL A 126 -24.36 -9.27 14.05
C VAL A 126 -25.68 -9.46 13.30
N GLY A 127 -25.65 -9.32 11.98
CA GLY A 127 -26.84 -9.36 11.11
C GLY A 127 -27.47 -8.01 10.77
N ASP A 128 -27.00 -6.91 11.37
CA ASP A 128 -27.36 -5.55 10.94
C ASP A 128 -26.95 -5.36 9.46
N SER A 129 -27.79 -4.62 8.71
CA SER A 129 -27.43 -4.22 7.34
C SER A 129 -26.44 -3.07 7.35
N GLU A 130 -25.68 -2.95 6.26
CA GLU A 130 -24.79 -1.81 6.03
C GLU A 130 -25.54 -0.48 6.17
N GLU A 131 -26.74 -0.35 5.57
CA GLU A 131 -27.56 0.86 5.64
C GLU A 131 -27.95 1.23 7.09
N MET A 132 -28.30 0.25 7.91
CA MET A 132 -28.61 0.49 9.32
C MET A 132 -27.39 0.98 10.10
N ILE A 133 -26.22 0.42 9.82
CA ILE A 133 -24.97 0.80 10.49
C ILE A 133 -24.57 2.21 10.06
N LYS A 134 -24.63 2.54 8.77
CA LYS A 134 -24.34 3.88 8.25
C LYS A 134 -25.15 4.96 8.99
N LYS A 135 -26.47 4.73 9.15
CA LYS A 135 -27.37 5.65 9.86
C LYS A 135 -27.14 5.75 11.37
N LYS A 136 -26.52 4.75 12.00
CA LYS A 136 -26.21 4.77 13.46
C LYS A 136 -24.87 5.46 13.76
N MET A 137 -23.92 5.43 12.83
CA MET A 137 -22.54 5.89 13.05
C MET A 137 -22.43 7.42 12.99
N ASN A 138 -22.96 8.07 14.03
CA ASN A 138 -23.06 9.52 14.11
C ASN A 138 -22.19 10.08 15.24
N ARG A 139 -21.55 11.21 14.98
CA ARG A 139 -20.76 11.94 15.97
C ARG A 139 -21.33 13.33 16.16
N LYS A 140 -21.36 13.82 17.40
CA LYS A 140 -21.64 15.22 17.68
C LYS A 140 -20.55 16.09 17.05
N PHE A 141 -20.96 17.07 16.26
CA PHE A 141 -20.03 18.00 15.60
C PHE A 141 -19.57 19.09 16.57
N ASP A 142 -18.25 19.30 16.62
CA ASP A 142 -17.56 20.17 17.59
C ASP A 142 -16.44 21.02 16.96
N TYR A 143 -16.52 21.30 15.65
CA TYR A 143 -15.49 22.05 14.89
C TYR A 143 -14.07 21.48 15.02
N LEU A 144 -13.95 20.18 14.72
CA LEU A 144 -12.68 19.47 14.66
C LEU A 144 -11.60 20.28 13.91
N THR A 145 -10.43 20.41 14.51
CA THR A 145 -9.26 21.09 13.91
C THR A 145 -8.13 20.14 13.54
N SER A 146 -8.24 18.86 13.87
CA SER A 146 -7.30 17.79 13.54
C SER A 146 -7.95 16.43 13.78
N VAL A 147 -7.28 15.34 13.35
CA VAL A 147 -7.70 13.95 13.62
C VAL A 147 -9.11 13.71 13.09
N PHE A 148 -9.31 13.96 11.81
CA PHE A 148 -10.63 13.94 11.19
C PHE A 148 -11.15 12.52 11.01
N PRO A 149 -12.44 12.25 11.34
CA PRO A 149 -13.10 11.02 10.96
C PRO A 149 -13.03 10.81 9.45
N MET A 150 -12.68 9.60 9.05
CA MET A 150 -12.65 9.20 7.63
C MET A 150 -13.26 7.82 7.47
N SER A 151 -13.81 7.55 6.29
CA SER A 151 -14.32 6.22 5.94
C SER A 151 -13.80 5.76 4.58
N GLY A 152 -13.54 4.47 4.44
CA GLY A 152 -13.20 3.82 3.18
C GLY A 152 -13.87 2.47 3.06
N GLU A 153 -14.03 1.99 1.83
CA GLU A 153 -14.68 0.71 1.52
C GLU A 153 -13.76 -0.13 0.63
N TYR A 154 -13.75 -1.44 0.86
CA TYR A 154 -13.03 -2.38 0.00
C TYR A 154 -13.78 -3.71 -0.10
N GLU A 155 -13.89 -4.26 -1.30
CA GLU A 155 -14.56 -5.54 -1.53
C GLU A 155 -13.55 -6.65 -1.81
N LEU A 156 -13.81 -7.82 -1.23
CA LEU A 156 -13.09 -9.07 -1.45
C LEU A 156 -14.10 -10.07 -2.04
N PRO A 157 -14.28 -10.09 -3.38
CA PRO A 157 -15.33 -10.87 -4.04
C PRO A 157 -15.21 -12.38 -3.84
N GLU A 158 -14.01 -12.89 -3.55
CA GLU A 158 -13.76 -14.32 -3.33
C GLU A 158 -13.58 -14.67 -1.84
N GLY A 159 -13.87 -13.72 -0.95
CA GLY A 159 -13.58 -13.80 0.47
C GLY A 159 -12.10 -13.64 0.79
N LEU A 160 -11.71 -13.99 2.02
CA LEU A 160 -10.34 -13.87 2.51
C LEU A 160 -9.75 -15.26 2.70
N LYS A 161 -8.69 -15.58 1.95
CA LYS A 161 -8.09 -16.92 1.98
C LYS A 161 -7.10 -17.05 3.15
N PRO A 162 -6.96 -18.24 3.77
CA PRO A 162 -6.12 -18.42 4.97
C PRO A 162 -4.60 -18.20 4.75
N THR A 163 -4.14 -18.12 3.51
CA THR A 163 -2.74 -18.40 3.14
C THR A 163 -1.91 -17.20 2.65
N GLY A 164 -2.29 -15.95 2.92
CA GLY A 164 -1.53 -14.79 2.46
C GLY A 164 -1.36 -13.67 3.49
N THR A 165 -0.12 -13.26 3.76
CA THR A 165 0.18 -11.84 4.05
C THR A 165 0.04 -11.08 2.74
N GLY A 166 -1.20 -10.76 2.38
CA GLY A 166 -1.50 -9.88 1.25
C GLY A 166 -1.47 -8.43 1.70
N THR A 167 -1.00 -7.54 0.81
CA THR A 167 -1.20 -6.10 0.96
C THR A 167 -2.39 -5.69 0.12
N ILE A 168 -3.43 -5.13 0.74
CA ILE A 168 -4.54 -4.47 0.05
C ILE A 168 -4.08 -3.08 -0.37
N LEU A 169 -4.03 -2.83 -1.68
CA LEU A 169 -3.64 -1.56 -2.29
C LEU A 169 -4.84 -0.85 -2.93
N GLY A 170 -4.70 0.45 -3.16
CA GLY A 170 -5.68 1.26 -3.89
C GLY A 170 -6.91 1.65 -3.08
N LEU A 171 -6.86 1.51 -1.76
CA LEU A 171 -7.95 1.90 -0.87
C LEU A 171 -7.98 3.41 -0.70
N LYS A 172 -9.13 4.03 -0.97
CA LYS A 172 -9.32 5.48 -0.79
C LYS A 172 -10.16 5.76 0.44
N MET A 173 -9.75 6.77 1.21
CA MET A 173 -10.48 7.26 2.37
C MET A 173 -11.16 8.60 2.03
N LEU A 174 -12.38 8.80 2.52
CA LEU A 174 -13.10 10.07 2.44
C LEU A 174 -13.21 10.68 3.84
N ARG A 175 -12.86 11.96 3.99
CA ARG A 175 -13.15 12.69 5.23
C ARG A 175 -14.65 12.85 5.40
N SER A 176 -15.14 12.79 6.64
CA SER A 176 -16.54 13.05 6.99
C SER A 176 -16.88 14.54 7.14
N ILE A 177 -15.93 15.43 6.83
CA ILE A 177 -16.02 16.89 6.97
C ILE A 177 -15.62 17.59 5.68
N ALA A 178 -16.07 18.84 5.52
CA ALA A 178 -15.64 19.76 4.48
C ALA A 178 -14.63 20.78 5.01
N ARG A 179 -13.80 21.35 4.13
CA ARG A 179 -12.88 22.45 4.43
C ARG A 179 -13.37 23.76 3.83
N VAL A 180 -13.20 24.87 4.56
CA VAL A 180 -13.52 26.22 4.10
C VAL A 180 -12.29 27.11 4.16
N ASP A 181 -11.96 27.71 3.01
CA ASP A 181 -10.95 28.75 2.88
C ASP A 181 -11.61 30.05 2.39
N VAL A 182 -11.09 31.20 2.84
CA VAL A 182 -11.55 32.54 2.42
C VAL A 182 -10.33 33.36 1.99
N THR A 183 -10.38 33.96 0.81
CA THR A 183 -9.34 34.85 0.30
C THR A 183 -9.92 36.18 -0.17
N ALA A 184 -9.23 37.28 0.13
CA ALA A 184 -9.48 38.61 -0.42
C ALA A 184 -8.17 39.33 -0.76
N THR A 185 -7.15 38.58 -1.21
CA THR A 185 -5.80 39.09 -1.48
C THR A 185 -5.76 40.17 -2.57
N GLU A 186 -6.75 40.20 -3.45
CA GLU A 186 -6.87 41.15 -4.57
C GLU A 186 -7.73 42.39 -4.23
N VAL A 187 -8.32 42.44 -3.03
CA VAL A 187 -9.24 43.52 -2.64
C VAL A 187 -8.53 44.56 -1.78
N ALA A 188 -7.96 45.57 -2.45
CA ALA A 188 -7.10 46.57 -1.81
C ALA A 188 -7.79 47.43 -0.73
N ASN A 189 -9.10 47.66 -0.83
CA ASN A 189 -9.88 48.49 0.08
C ASN A 189 -10.55 47.70 1.22
N PHE A 190 -10.14 46.45 1.46
CA PHE A 190 -10.70 45.60 2.49
C PHE A 190 -9.59 44.93 3.31
N ARG A 191 -9.77 44.88 4.62
CA ARG A 191 -8.89 44.13 5.53
C ARG A 191 -9.71 43.14 6.34
N MET A 192 -9.57 41.85 6.01
CA MET A 192 -10.20 40.74 6.73
C MET A 192 -9.53 40.52 8.09
N THR A 193 -10.33 40.42 9.14
CA THR A 193 -9.87 40.18 10.51
C THR A 193 -10.50 38.97 11.18
N GLY A 194 -11.59 38.43 10.61
CA GLY A 194 -12.21 37.24 11.15
C GLY A 194 -13.09 36.50 10.16
N VAL A 195 -13.26 35.20 10.38
CA VAL A 195 -14.19 34.34 9.63
C VAL A 195 -15.02 33.55 10.63
N LYS A 196 -16.34 33.51 10.45
CA LYS A 196 -17.29 32.77 11.30
C LYS A 196 -18.21 31.93 10.41
N ALA A 197 -18.44 30.68 10.79
CA ALA A 197 -19.48 29.85 10.18
C ALA A 197 -20.76 29.90 11.02
N TYR A 198 -21.89 29.82 10.33
CA TYR A 198 -23.21 29.77 10.94
C TYR A 198 -23.96 28.53 10.48
N ARG A 199 -24.78 27.99 11.38
CA ARG A 199 -25.80 26.96 11.10
C ARG A 199 -25.24 25.65 10.53
N ALA A 200 -24.06 25.24 10.98
CA ALA A 200 -23.60 23.87 10.75
C ALA A 200 -24.52 22.87 11.48
N ASN A 201 -24.59 21.64 10.97
CA ASN A 201 -25.31 20.58 11.65
C ASN A 201 -24.60 20.18 12.94
N ASN A 202 -25.38 19.92 13.98
CA ASN A 202 -24.88 19.49 15.30
C ASN A 202 -24.38 18.04 15.34
N TYR A 203 -24.66 17.24 14.31
CA TYR A 203 -24.14 15.89 14.13
C TYR A 203 -23.61 15.69 12.71
N LEU A 204 -22.62 14.81 12.58
CA LEU A 204 -22.09 14.32 11.31
C LEU A 204 -22.16 12.79 11.27
N GLN A 205 -22.51 12.24 10.11
CA GLN A 205 -22.45 10.79 9.86
C GLN A 205 -21.04 10.42 9.39
N VAL A 206 -20.37 9.49 10.07
CA VAL A 206 -18.98 9.14 9.74
C VAL A 206 -18.87 8.51 8.35
N ILE A 207 -19.81 7.62 8.03
CA ILE A 207 -19.82 6.85 6.78
C ILE A 207 -20.82 7.48 5.79
N PRO A 208 -20.48 7.71 4.52
CA PRO A 208 -21.42 8.26 3.55
C PRO A 208 -22.52 7.26 3.18
N ASP A 209 -23.70 7.77 2.84
CA ASP A 209 -24.81 6.98 2.30
C ASP A 209 -24.45 6.42 0.93
N GLU A 210 -23.77 7.21 0.08
CA GLU A 210 -23.25 6.76 -1.21
C GLU A 210 -22.14 5.70 -1.03
N THR A 211 -22.18 4.65 -1.85
CA THR A 211 -21.24 3.50 -1.81
C THR A 211 -20.37 3.46 -3.05
N GLY A 212 -19.11 3.02 -2.91
CA GLY A 212 -18.21 2.80 -4.04
C GLY A 212 -17.82 4.07 -4.82
N VAL A 213 -18.08 5.25 -4.25
CA VAL A 213 -17.76 6.54 -4.86
C VAL A 213 -16.43 7.06 -4.31
N SER A 214 -15.63 7.67 -5.17
CA SER A 214 -14.47 8.48 -4.74
C SER A 214 -14.86 9.89 -4.33
N LYS A 215 -16.12 10.29 -4.58
CA LYS A 215 -16.69 11.61 -4.31
C LYS A 215 -18.18 11.49 -4.07
N VAL A 216 -18.69 12.12 -3.01
CA VAL A 216 -20.15 12.21 -2.80
C VAL A 216 -20.77 13.28 -3.68
N THR A 217 -22.01 13.05 -4.09
CA THR A 217 -22.86 13.99 -4.82
C THR A 217 -23.98 14.56 -3.94
N PHE A 218 -24.30 13.89 -2.84
CA PHE A 218 -25.31 14.26 -1.87
C PHE A 218 -24.77 14.19 -0.43
N PRO A 219 -25.19 15.08 0.46
CA PRO A 219 -24.77 15.06 1.86
C PRO A 219 -25.46 13.92 2.62
N SER A 220 -24.73 13.27 3.53
CA SER A 220 -25.29 12.28 4.46
C SER A 220 -25.46 12.91 5.84
N VAL A 221 -26.62 13.54 6.04
CA VAL A 221 -26.98 14.25 7.29
C VAL A 221 -27.77 13.30 8.21
N PRO A 222 -27.32 13.08 9.46
CA PRO A 222 -28.06 12.24 10.40
C PRO A 222 -29.48 12.73 10.64
N GLU A 223 -30.43 11.80 10.73
CA GLU A 223 -31.83 12.11 11.03
C GLU A 223 -31.96 12.83 12.39
N GLY A 224 -32.73 13.91 12.42
CA GLY A 224 -32.90 14.73 13.63
C GLY A 224 -31.75 15.70 13.91
N SER A 225 -30.79 15.87 12.99
CA SER A 225 -29.78 16.93 13.10
C SER A 225 -30.40 18.33 13.02
N ASP A 226 -29.95 19.23 13.88
CA ASP A 226 -30.31 20.64 13.87
C ASP A 226 -29.15 21.48 13.34
N ARG A 227 -29.47 22.45 12.48
CA ARG A 227 -28.53 23.45 11.94
C ARG A 227 -28.35 24.62 12.90
N ASN A 228 -27.82 24.34 14.08
CA ASN A 228 -27.72 25.31 15.18
C ASN A 228 -26.32 25.46 15.76
N VAL A 229 -25.31 24.93 15.07
CA VAL A 229 -23.92 25.06 15.49
C VAL A 229 -23.27 26.21 14.74
N ASP A 230 -22.98 27.27 15.50
CA ASP A 230 -22.23 28.43 15.03
C ASP A 230 -20.80 28.38 15.58
N SER A 231 -19.83 28.79 14.77
CA SER A 231 -18.44 28.80 15.20
C SER A 231 -18.14 30.02 16.06
N SER A 232 -17.09 29.95 16.88
CA SER A 232 -16.42 31.18 17.30
C SER A 232 -15.83 31.89 16.08
N ILE A 233 -15.61 33.21 16.17
CA ILE A 233 -14.89 33.92 15.12
C ILE A 233 -13.43 33.45 15.09
N PHE A 234 -12.97 32.98 13.93
CA PHE A 234 -11.58 32.62 13.72
C PHE A 234 -10.79 33.87 13.32
N PRO A 235 -9.79 34.31 14.11
CA PRO A 235 -9.07 35.53 13.82
C PRO A 235 -8.15 35.37 12.61
N VAL A 236 -8.10 36.39 11.77
CA VAL A 236 -7.20 36.51 10.62
C VAL A 236 -6.17 37.59 10.93
N SER A 237 -4.89 37.19 11.03
CA SER A 237 -3.79 38.14 11.22
C SER A 237 -3.60 38.99 9.96
N SER A 238 -3.26 40.26 10.13
CA SER A 238 -2.84 41.13 9.03
C SER A 238 -1.63 40.60 8.27
N GLU A 239 -0.79 39.78 8.92
CA GLU A 239 0.35 39.10 8.31
C GLU A 239 -0.05 38.04 7.27
N ASN A 240 -1.32 37.61 7.28
CA ASN A 240 -1.83 36.65 6.30
C ASN A 240 -2.46 37.34 5.08
N TRP A 241 -2.36 38.68 4.96
CA TRP A 241 -2.78 39.45 3.77
C TRP A 241 -4.15 39.06 3.21
N ASN A 242 -5.18 39.05 4.06
CA ASN A 242 -6.54 38.62 3.70
C ASN A 242 -6.65 37.16 3.21
N ASN A 243 -5.81 36.27 3.70
CA ASN A 243 -5.92 34.84 3.46
C ASN A 243 -6.27 34.08 4.75
N PHE A 244 -7.33 33.29 4.70
CA PHE A 244 -7.76 32.37 5.74
C PHE A 244 -7.87 30.97 5.14
N SER A 245 -7.03 30.04 5.58
CA SER A 245 -6.91 28.72 4.97
C SER A 245 -6.60 27.65 6.01
N ALA A 246 -7.17 26.45 5.83
CA ALA A 246 -6.92 25.25 6.65
C ALA A 246 -7.20 25.42 8.16
N ARG A 247 -8.34 26.03 8.48
CA ARG A 247 -8.70 26.35 9.88
C ARG A 247 -10.18 26.20 10.20
N LEU A 248 -11.05 26.18 9.19
CA LEU A 248 -12.48 26.02 9.35
C LEU A 248 -12.93 24.77 8.60
N TYR A 249 -13.56 23.89 9.35
CA TYR A 249 -14.11 22.65 8.83
C TYR A 249 -15.58 22.56 9.22
N LEU A 250 -16.40 21.95 8.37
CA LEU A 250 -17.85 21.90 8.53
C LEU A 250 -18.37 20.47 8.36
N SER A 251 -19.41 20.13 9.11
CA SER A 251 -20.27 18.99 8.82
C SER A 251 -21.02 19.20 7.51
N GLU A 252 -21.48 18.11 6.91
CA GLU A 252 -22.37 18.18 5.74
C GLU A 252 -23.69 18.89 6.04
N THR A 253 -24.31 19.48 5.01
CA THR A 253 -25.61 20.14 5.14
C THR A 253 -26.39 20.05 3.83
N TRP A 254 -27.69 19.80 3.91
CA TRP A 254 -28.63 19.89 2.78
C TRP A 254 -28.94 21.34 2.40
N SER A 255 -29.26 21.61 1.14
CA SER A 255 -29.89 22.87 0.75
C SER A 255 -31.24 23.05 1.48
N PRO A 256 -31.54 24.20 2.10
CA PRO A 256 -32.89 24.49 2.60
C PRO A 256 -33.82 24.92 1.46
N GLU A 257 -35.12 24.88 1.72
CA GLU A 257 -36.12 25.38 0.77
C GLU A 257 -35.87 26.84 0.39
N PRO A 258 -36.17 27.28 -0.85
CA PRO A 258 -35.83 28.62 -1.35
C PRO A 258 -36.29 29.79 -0.46
N GLU A 259 -37.44 29.66 0.20
CA GLU A 259 -37.99 30.66 1.11
C GLU A 259 -37.24 30.77 2.44
N ASP A 260 -36.52 29.71 2.82
CA ASP A 260 -35.79 29.58 4.09
C ASP A 260 -34.27 29.82 3.95
N GLN A 261 -33.76 30.02 2.74
CA GLN A 261 -32.32 30.11 2.45
C GLN A 261 -31.60 31.22 3.23
N VAL A 262 -32.27 32.33 3.53
CA VAL A 262 -31.66 33.41 4.33
C VAL A 262 -31.49 32.97 5.79
N ASP A 263 -32.46 32.27 6.36
CA ASP A 263 -32.49 32.02 7.80
C ASP A 263 -32.02 30.61 8.19
N LYS A 264 -31.93 29.67 7.25
CA LYS A 264 -31.60 28.25 7.52
C LYS A 264 -30.42 27.70 6.74
N ALA A 265 -29.85 28.44 5.78
CA ALA A 265 -28.67 27.98 5.05
C ALA A 265 -27.41 28.08 5.92
N THR A 266 -26.54 27.07 5.83
CA THR A 266 -25.16 27.18 6.30
C THR A 266 -24.48 28.29 5.51
N CYS A 267 -23.86 29.24 6.20
CA CYS A 267 -23.22 30.38 5.56
C CYS A 267 -21.95 30.80 6.30
N ILE A 268 -21.08 31.53 5.60
CA ILE A 268 -19.86 32.11 6.13
C ILE A 268 -20.07 33.61 6.30
N VAL A 269 -19.67 34.15 7.44
CA VAL A 269 -19.63 35.59 7.71
C VAL A 269 -18.18 36.01 7.90
N VAL A 270 -17.75 36.98 7.10
CA VAL A 270 -16.42 37.59 7.17
C VAL A 270 -16.51 38.90 7.92
N GLU A 271 -15.62 39.06 8.89
CA GLU A 271 -15.36 40.33 9.55
C GLU A 271 -14.20 41.04 8.86
N GLY A 272 -14.38 42.34 8.58
CA GLY A 272 -13.27 43.16 8.14
C GLY A 272 -13.55 44.66 8.11
N TYR A 273 -12.49 45.42 7.87
CA TYR A 273 -12.53 46.87 7.75
C TYR A 273 -12.60 47.26 6.28
N TYR A 274 -13.56 48.12 5.93
CA TYR A 274 -13.72 48.70 4.60
C TYR A 274 -13.11 50.11 4.55
N ALA A 275 -12.32 50.39 3.52
CA ALA A 275 -11.78 51.72 3.17
C ALA A 275 -11.26 52.53 4.37
N ASP A 276 -10.29 51.95 5.09
CA ASP A 276 -9.62 52.56 6.26
C ASP A 276 -10.55 52.91 7.45
N SER A 277 -11.76 52.34 7.49
CA SER A 277 -12.64 52.42 8.65
C SER A 277 -11.93 51.93 9.92
N ASN A 278 -12.25 52.56 11.06
CA ASN A 278 -11.83 52.12 12.40
C ASN A 278 -12.84 51.17 13.06
N THR A 279 -13.98 50.92 12.42
CA THR A 279 -15.01 49.97 12.89
C THR A 279 -15.13 48.82 11.91
N PRO A 280 -15.04 47.56 12.38
CA PRO A 280 -15.26 46.40 11.51
C PRO A 280 -16.73 46.33 11.08
N SER A 281 -16.98 45.66 9.97
CA SER A 281 -18.31 45.32 9.49
C SER A 281 -18.34 43.88 8.96
N TYR A 282 -19.54 43.32 8.83
CA TYR A 282 -19.74 41.89 8.63
C TYR A 282 -20.44 41.57 7.30
N TYR A 283 -19.92 40.56 6.58
CA TYR A 283 -20.34 40.23 5.22
C TYR A 283 -20.67 38.75 5.09
N ARG A 284 -21.90 38.43 4.71
CA ARG A 284 -22.36 37.06 4.47
C ARG A 284 -21.92 36.57 3.09
N MET A 285 -21.51 35.30 3.03
CA MET A 285 -21.25 34.54 1.82
C MET A 285 -21.90 33.16 1.98
N ASP A 286 -22.56 32.69 0.92
CA ASP A 286 -23.31 31.45 0.91
C ASP A 286 -22.64 30.40 0.03
N PHE A 287 -22.81 29.13 0.36
CA PHE A 287 -22.33 28.03 -0.47
C PHE A 287 -23.23 27.91 -1.70
N ASP A 288 -22.77 28.31 -2.88
CA ASP A 288 -23.58 28.24 -4.11
C ASP A 288 -22.68 28.01 -5.33
N PRO A 289 -22.16 26.79 -5.53
CA PRO A 289 -21.11 26.63 -6.52
C PRO A 289 -21.58 26.75 -7.97
N ASP A 290 -22.86 26.51 -8.33
CA ASP A 290 -23.27 26.56 -9.77
C ASP A 290 -24.79 26.74 -10.08
N ASN A 291 -25.70 26.90 -9.11
CA ASN A 291 -27.17 27.09 -9.27
C ASN A 291 -27.97 26.24 -10.32
N ASN A 292 -27.37 25.24 -10.95
CA ASN A 292 -28.06 24.37 -11.93
C ASN A 292 -28.85 23.22 -11.26
N HIS A 293 -28.70 23.02 -9.94
CA HIS A 293 -29.27 21.88 -9.19
C HIS A 293 -29.89 22.25 -7.81
N ASN A 294 -30.27 23.50 -7.55
CA ASN A 294 -30.87 23.93 -6.26
C ASN A 294 -30.00 23.64 -5.00
N ALA A 295 -28.67 23.63 -5.11
CA ALA A 295 -27.74 23.25 -4.04
C ALA A 295 -27.30 24.42 -3.10
N PHE A 296 -28.09 25.48 -2.98
CA PHE A 296 -27.74 26.66 -2.17
C PHE A 296 -27.61 26.32 -0.68
N GLY A 297 -26.49 26.67 -0.06
CA GLY A 297 -26.20 26.34 1.34
C GLY A 297 -25.84 24.86 1.58
N GLN A 298 -25.72 24.05 0.51
CA GLN A 298 -25.29 22.66 0.62
C GLN A 298 -23.79 22.57 0.89
N VAL A 299 -23.42 21.67 1.81
CA VAL A 299 -22.02 21.38 2.14
C VAL A 299 -21.83 19.87 2.03
N LEU A 300 -20.83 19.45 1.27
CA LEU A 300 -20.47 18.05 1.04
C LEU A 300 -19.16 17.71 1.76
N ARG A 301 -19.07 16.50 2.31
CA ARG A 301 -17.86 15.98 2.95
C ARG A 301 -16.73 15.84 1.94
N ASN A 302 -15.49 15.80 2.41
CA ASN A 302 -14.30 15.63 1.58
C ASN A 302 -14.14 16.69 0.47
N HIS A 303 -14.83 17.84 0.61
CA HIS A 303 -14.72 18.96 -0.32
C HIS A 303 -13.98 20.12 0.31
N LYS A 304 -13.28 20.86 -0.55
CA LYS A 304 -12.72 22.17 -0.23
C LYS A 304 -13.54 23.25 -0.91
N TYR A 305 -14.05 24.18 -0.11
CA TYR A 305 -14.76 25.37 -0.56
C TYR A 305 -13.85 26.58 -0.41
N ILE A 306 -13.50 27.22 -1.53
CA ILE A 306 -12.77 28.50 -1.50
C ILE A 306 -13.74 29.63 -1.82
N PHE A 307 -13.90 30.53 -0.85
CA PHE A 307 -14.60 31.80 -1.02
C PHE A 307 -13.59 32.87 -1.43
N ASN A 308 -13.56 33.22 -2.72
CA ASN A 308 -12.70 34.25 -3.26
C ASN A 308 -13.45 35.58 -3.37
N ILE A 309 -13.22 36.48 -2.41
CA ILE A 309 -13.80 37.81 -2.38
C ILE A 309 -13.14 38.64 -3.49
N LYS A 310 -13.93 38.99 -4.50
CA LYS A 310 -13.50 39.80 -5.66
C LYS A 310 -13.67 41.29 -5.41
N LYS A 311 -14.64 41.66 -4.58
CA LYS A 311 -15.02 43.06 -4.39
C LYS A 311 -15.74 43.29 -3.07
N VAL A 312 -15.38 44.38 -2.39
CA VAL A 312 -16.17 44.96 -1.30
C VAL A 312 -16.50 46.41 -1.67
N SER A 313 -17.78 46.72 -1.71
CA SER A 313 -18.31 47.96 -2.30
C SER A 313 -18.69 49.02 -1.28
N ALA A 314 -19.01 48.64 -0.05
CA ALA A 314 -19.41 49.52 1.06
C ALA A 314 -19.25 48.78 2.40
N PRO A 315 -19.40 49.46 3.55
CA PRO A 315 -19.52 48.79 4.85
C PRO A 315 -20.63 47.74 4.85
N GLY A 316 -20.38 46.61 5.51
CA GLY A 316 -21.35 45.53 5.71
C GLY A 316 -22.28 45.80 6.89
N TRP A 317 -22.77 44.72 7.51
CA TRP A 317 -23.63 44.78 8.69
C TRP A 317 -22.85 45.14 9.95
N SER A 318 -23.56 45.63 10.97
CA SER A 318 -23.00 46.06 12.25
C SER A 318 -22.60 44.91 13.17
N THR A 319 -23.25 43.75 13.03
CA THR A 319 -22.95 42.55 13.83
C THR A 319 -22.88 41.33 12.92
N PRO A 320 -22.15 40.28 13.31
CA PRO A 320 -22.07 39.06 12.50
C PRO A 320 -23.41 38.33 12.45
N ASP A 321 -24.24 38.43 13.50
CA ASP A 321 -25.56 37.81 13.55
C ASP A 321 -26.56 38.52 12.63
N ASP A 322 -26.53 39.86 12.56
CA ASP A 322 -27.30 40.60 11.58
C ASP A 322 -26.91 40.19 10.15
N ALA A 323 -25.61 40.01 9.89
CA ALA A 323 -25.14 39.56 8.58
C ALA A 323 -25.67 38.17 8.21
N ALA A 324 -25.69 37.24 9.17
CA ALA A 324 -26.16 35.88 8.95
C ALA A 324 -27.68 35.79 8.70
N HIS A 325 -28.48 36.71 9.25
CA HIS A 325 -29.94 36.73 9.09
C HIS A 325 -30.43 37.63 7.96
N ASN A 326 -29.51 38.17 7.15
CA ASN A 326 -29.86 39.02 6.01
C ASN A 326 -29.20 38.51 4.73
N ARG A 327 -29.68 38.98 3.58
CA ARG A 327 -29.07 38.67 2.29
C ARG A 327 -27.66 39.26 2.22
N SER A 328 -26.78 38.58 1.49
CA SER A 328 -25.46 39.12 1.17
C SER A 328 -25.59 40.50 0.52
N SER A 329 -24.77 41.44 0.97
CA SER A 329 -24.78 42.82 0.53
C SER A 329 -23.38 43.37 0.54
N ASN A 330 -23.06 44.24 -0.42
CA ASN A 330 -21.81 45.01 -0.49
C ASN A 330 -20.53 44.16 -0.64
N ILE A 331 -20.65 42.85 -0.87
CA ILE A 331 -19.55 41.93 -1.15
C ILE A 331 -19.89 41.09 -2.39
N VAL A 332 -18.87 40.77 -3.18
CA VAL A 332 -18.95 39.78 -4.26
C VAL A 332 -17.87 38.75 -3.99
N ALA A 333 -18.29 37.50 -3.81
CA ALA A 333 -17.40 36.36 -3.64
C ALA A 333 -17.75 35.28 -4.64
N GLU A 334 -16.72 34.68 -5.23
CA GLU A 334 -16.83 33.46 -6.03
C GLU A 334 -16.63 32.26 -5.10
N VAL A 335 -17.48 31.25 -5.21
CA VAL A 335 -17.39 30.03 -4.41
C VAL A 335 -17.03 28.88 -5.31
N GLN A 336 -15.88 28.27 -5.07
CA GLN A 336 -15.41 27.14 -5.84
C GLN A 336 -15.39 25.90 -4.94
N ALA A 337 -16.06 24.84 -5.38
CA ALA A 337 -16.13 23.57 -4.67
C ALA A 337 -15.33 22.51 -5.43
N TRP A 338 -14.34 21.89 -4.78
CA TRP A 338 -13.56 20.81 -5.38
C TRP A 338 -13.44 19.61 -4.46
N ASP A 339 -13.16 18.47 -5.08
CA ASP A 339 -12.75 17.24 -4.41
C ASP A 339 -11.24 17.31 -4.12
N ASP A 340 -10.82 16.86 -2.92
CA ASP A 340 -9.45 16.99 -2.41
C ASP A 340 -8.42 16.08 -3.14
N ASP A 341 -8.82 15.34 -4.19
CA ASP A 341 -7.95 14.50 -5.03
C ASP A 341 -7.13 15.30 -6.08
N THR A 342 -7.33 16.62 -6.23
CA THR A 342 -6.63 17.47 -7.22
C THR A 342 -5.49 18.27 -6.57
N MET A 343 -4.23 17.87 -6.79
CA MET A 343 -3.08 18.42 -6.07
C MET A 343 -2.62 19.83 -6.50
N ASP A 344 -2.90 20.30 -7.72
CA ASP A 344 -2.51 21.65 -8.18
C ASP A 344 -3.47 22.22 -9.23
N MET A 345 -4.07 23.39 -8.95
CA MET A 345 -5.02 24.06 -9.83
C MET A 345 -4.69 25.53 -10.07
N TYR A 346 -4.92 25.99 -11.30
CA TYR A 346 -4.70 27.34 -11.76
C TYR A 346 -5.99 27.95 -12.31
N PHE A 347 -6.25 29.22 -11.97
CA PHE A 347 -7.46 29.96 -12.35
C PHE A 347 -7.12 31.32 -12.92
N ASP A 348 -8.00 31.81 -13.78
CA ASP A 348 -7.83 33.09 -14.46
C ASP A 348 -9.11 33.93 -14.53
N GLY A 349 -10.18 33.43 -13.90
CA GLY A 349 -11.48 34.06 -13.77
C GLY A 349 -12.55 33.53 -14.73
N GLU A 350 -12.18 32.77 -15.77
CA GLU A 350 -13.12 32.19 -16.76
C GLU A 350 -12.87 30.70 -17.01
N HIS A 351 -11.60 30.27 -16.94
CA HIS A 351 -11.19 28.89 -17.20
C HIS A 351 -10.48 28.28 -15.99
N HIS A 352 -10.36 26.95 -15.99
CA HIS A 352 -9.56 26.20 -15.03
C HIS A 352 -8.58 25.23 -15.70
N PHE A 353 -7.43 25.02 -15.06
CA PHE A 353 -6.49 23.97 -15.44
C PHE A 353 -5.85 23.35 -14.21
N GLY A 354 -6.06 22.05 -14.03
CA GLY A 354 -5.56 21.27 -12.91
C GLY A 354 -4.87 19.99 -13.36
N ILE A 355 -3.86 19.56 -12.60
CA ILE A 355 -3.13 18.32 -12.86
C ILE A 355 -3.00 17.46 -11.59
N SER A 356 -2.95 16.14 -11.75
CA SER A 356 -2.89 15.19 -10.63
C SER A 356 -1.53 15.15 -9.93
N THR A 357 -0.45 15.55 -10.59
CA THR A 357 0.91 15.62 -10.02
C THR A 357 1.82 16.50 -10.88
N ARG A 358 2.81 17.15 -10.25
CA ARG A 358 3.94 17.82 -10.93
C ARG A 358 5.21 16.98 -10.97
N GLU A 359 5.20 15.80 -10.36
CA GLU A 359 6.35 14.90 -10.34
C GLU A 359 5.91 13.52 -10.80
N VAL A 360 6.61 12.99 -11.79
CA VAL A 360 6.37 11.65 -12.35
C VAL A 360 7.61 10.82 -12.15
N VAL A 361 7.50 9.73 -11.39
CA VAL A 361 8.62 8.85 -11.09
C VAL A 361 8.45 7.51 -11.83
N LEU A 362 9.37 7.24 -12.75
CA LEU A 362 9.40 6.05 -13.60
C LEU A 362 10.42 5.03 -13.11
N LYS A 363 10.19 3.75 -13.43
CA LYS A 363 11.18 2.68 -13.23
C LYS A 363 12.37 2.86 -14.17
N HIS A 364 13.47 2.17 -13.89
CA HIS A 364 14.71 2.30 -14.64
C HIS A 364 14.65 1.80 -16.09
N LYS A 365 13.58 1.11 -16.53
CA LYS A 365 13.51 0.50 -17.87
C LYS A 365 12.87 1.39 -18.93
N THR A 366 13.29 1.18 -20.17
CA THR A 366 12.58 1.60 -21.38
C THR A 366 11.14 1.09 -21.33
N GLY A 367 10.17 1.91 -21.73
CA GLY A 367 8.76 1.60 -21.69
C GLY A 367 8.10 1.76 -20.32
N SER A 368 8.82 2.17 -19.27
CA SER A 368 8.17 2.54 -18.00
C SER A 368 7.29 3.76 -18.21
N GLU A 369 6.06 3.68 -17.72
CA GLU A 369 5.05 4.73 -17.88
C GLU A 369 4.67 5.39 -16.55
N GLY A 370 4.34 6.66 -16.63
CA GLY A 370 3.75 7.47 -15.57
C GLY A 370 2.64 8.32 -16.15
N ILE A 371 1.61 8.58 -15.35
CA ILE A 371 0.38 9.22 -15.82
C ILE A 371 0.14 10.49 -15.03
N ILE A 372 -0.21 11.56 -15.74
CA ILE A 372 -0.77 12.79 -15.16
C ILE A 372 -2.19 12.91 -15.68
N SER A 373 -3.17 12.93 -14.78
CA SER A 373 -4.54 13.29 -15.15
C SER A 373 -4.65 14.81 -15.20
N VAL A 374 -5.36 15.30 -16.21
CA VAL A 374 -5.54 16.73 -16.47
C VAL A 374 -7.04 17.04 -16.43
N SER A 375 -7.43 17.99 -15.59
CA SER A 375 -8.80 18.51 -15.51
C SER A 375 -8.80 19.95 -16.00
N THR A 376 -9.47 20.22 -17.10
CA THR A 376 -9.51 21.54 -17.72
C THR A 376 -10.80 21.71 -18.52
N ASP A 377 -11.33 22.93 -18.54
CA ASP A 377 -12.41 23.34 -19.46
C ASP A 377 -11.87 23.96 -20.76
N LEU A 378 -10.55 24.17 -20.85
CA LEU A 378 -9.90 24.61 -22.07
C LEU A 378 -10.01 23.55 -23.17
N LEU A 379 -10.28 24.03 -24.39
CA LEU A 379 -10.31 23.20 -25.59
C LEU A 379 -8.94 22.62 -25.96
N ASP A 380 -7.84 23.29 -25.58
CA ASP A 380 -6.48 22.81 -25.82
C ASP A 380 -5.45 23.52 -24.90
N TYR A 381 -4.25 22.94 -24.83
CA TYR A 381 -3.06 23.46 -24.15
C TYR A 381 -1.79 22.97 -24.86
N THR A 382 -0.59 23.43 -24.50
CA THR A 382 0.65 22.98 -25.14
C THR A 382 1.65 22.45 -24.12
N LEU A 383 2.57 21.61 -24.60
CA LEU A 383 3.66 21.04 -23.84
C LEU A 383 4.97 21.58 -24.40
N GLN A 384 5.96 21.86 -23.55
CA GLN A 384 7.28 22.30 -23.98
C GLN A 384 8.36 21.82 -23.01
N TRP A 385 9.50 21.34 -23.51
CA TRP A 385 10.62 20.98 -22.63
C TRP A 385 11.15 22.22 -21.88
N ALA A 386 11.70 22.01 -20.69
CA ALA A 386 12.30 23.06 -19.88
C ALA A 386 13.55 22.56 -19.16
N ASP A 387 14.42 23.49 -18.75
CA ASP A 387 15.55 23.19 -17.87
C ASP A 387 15.15 23.15 -16.38
N ASP A 388 16.12 22.85 -15.50
CA ASP A 388 15.94 22.76 -14.04
C ASP A 388 15.44 24.08 -13.40
N ALA A 389 15.59 25.21 -14.10
CA ALA A 389 15.13 26.53 -13.65
C ALA A 389 13.75 26.91 -14.21
N GLY A 390 13.12 26.03 -15.01
CA GLY A 390 11.83 26.30 -15.64
C GLY A 390 11.90 27.12 -16.92
N VAL A 391 13.09 27.33 -17.49
CA VAL A 391 13.26 28.06 -18.75
C VAL A 391 12.90 27.16 -19.92
N LEU A 392 11.97 27.64 -20.76
CA LEU A 392 11.44 26.90 -21.90
C LEU A 392 12.49 26.66 -22.99
N GLN A 393 12.53 25.42 -23.51
CA GLN A 393 13.39 24.99 -24.60
C GLN A 393 12.56 24.59 -25.82
N GLY A 394 12.96 25.02 -27.01
CA GLY A 394 12.24 24.70 -28.26
C GLY A 394 10.94 25.51 -28.46
N THR A 395 9.90 24.88 -28.99
CA THR A 395 8.57 25.48 -29.24
C THR A 395 7.47 24.60 -28.66
N GLY A 396 6.36 25.20 -28.21
CA GLY A 396 5.20 24.46 -27.72
C GLY A 396 4.64 23.46 -28.74
N ALA A 397 4.30 22.26 -28.27
CA ALA A 397 3.85 21.13 -29.06
C ALA A 397 2.70 20.36 -28.37
N GLN A 398 2.05 19.45 -29.11
CA GLN A 398 0.97 18.60 -28.59
C GLN A 398 1.47 17.29 -27.95
N SER A 399 2.74 16.96 -28.21
CA SER A 399 3.47 15.86 -27.59
C SER A 399 4.94 16.25 -27.53
N LEU A 400 5.65 15.73 -26.53
CA LEU A 400 7.09 15.92 -26.39
C LEU A 400 7.81 14.59 -26.61
N SER A 401 9.00 14.67 -27.19
CA SER A 401 9.95 13.56 -27.27
C SER A 401 11.36 14.14 -27.20
N ASN A 402 12.25 13.44 -26.51
CA ASN A 402 13.70 13.65 -26.60
C ASN A 402 14.39 12.28 -26.65
N ASP A 403 15.66 12.20 -26.29
CA ASP A 403 16.40 10.93 -26.28
C ASP A 403 15.93 9.96 -25.17
N TYR A 404 15.32 10.46 -24.09
CA TYR A 404 15.04 9.70 -22.86
C TYR A 404 13.56 9.53 -22.53
N PHE A 405 12.70 10.45 -22.93
CA PHE A 405 11.29 10.48 -22.54
C PHE A 405 10.38 10.91 -23.69
N THR A 406 9.15 10.43 -23.67
CA THR A 406 8.01 11.01 -24.38
C THR A 406 6.98 11.53 -23.38
N VAL A 407 6.22 12.54 -23.79
CA VAL A 407 5.00 12.99 -23.12
C VAL A 407 3.91 13.10 -24.19
N THR A 408 2.91 12.22 -24.13
CA THR A 408 1.81 12.18 -25.09
C THR A 408 0.50 12.56 -24.41
N LYS A 409 -0.33 13.33 -25.12
CA LYS A 409 -1.72 13.56 -24.72
C LYS A 409 -2.57 12.39 -25.17
N GLU A 410 -3.33 11.83 -24.25
CA GLU A 410 -4.38 10.85 -24.48
C GLU A 410 -5.72 11.41 -24.01
N ASP A 411 -6.81 10.74 -24.37
CA ASP A 411 -8.17 11.08 -23.93
C ASP A 411 -8.52 12.57 -24.17
N ASN A 412 -8.22 13.08 -25.38
CA ASN A 412 -8.41 14.49 -25.76
C ASN A 412 -7.67 15.49 -24.86
N GLY A 413 -6.58 15.08 -24.20
CA GLY A 413 -5.81 15.94 -23.30
C GLY A 413 -6.28 15.91 -21.85
N SER A 414 -7.21 15.04 -21.46
CA SER A 414 -7.49 14.80 -20.04
C SER A 414 -6.46 13.86 -19.39
N ARG A 415 -5.53 13.30 -20.17
CA ARG A 415 -4.48 12.41 -19.69
C ARG A 415 -3.16 12.68 -20.41
N LEU A 416 -2.07 12.80 -19.66
CA LEU A 416 -0.71 12.77 -20.18
C LEU A 416 -0.07 11.44 -19.81
N VAL A 417 0.48 10.75 -20.80
CA VAL A 417 1.29 9.54 -20.60
C VAL A 417 2.75 9.89 -20.84
N ILE A 418 3.57 9.63 -19.82
CA ILE A 418 5.00 9.87 -19.84
C ILE A 418 5.70 8.52 -19.93
N THR A 419 6.45 8.27 -21.00
CA THR A 419 7.11 6.99 -21.24
C THR A 419 8.62 7.15 -21.35
N ALA A 420 9.38 6.32 -20.63
CA ALA A 420 10.83 6.25 -20.78
C ALA A 420 11.23 5.58 -22.10
N LEU A 421 12.15 6.17 -22.85
CA LEU A 421 12.62 5.68 -24.15
C LEU A 421 13.90 4.84 -24.08
N GLN A 422 14.58 4.87 -22.93
CA GLN A 422 15.83 4.14 -22.69
C GLN A 422 15.90 3.64 -21.26
N ASN A 423 16.72 2.62 -21.00
CA ASN A 423 17.04 2.19 -19.65
C ASN A 423 17.93 3.24 -18.95
N ASN A 424 17.66 3.57 -17.69
CA ASN A 424 18.55 4.35 -16.83
C ASN A 424 19.55 3.43 -16.10
N LEU A 425 20.74 3.28 -16.71
CA LEU A 425 21.81 2.40 -16.22
C LEU A 425 22.93 3.17 -15.47
N ALA A 426 22.75 4.47 -15.22
CA ALA A 426 23.80 5.34 -14.70
C ALA A 426 23.81 5.34 -13.16
N ASP A 427 24.79 4.64 -12.57
CA ASP A 427 24.98 4.43 -11.13
C ASP A 427 24.78 5.71 -10.30
N GLY A 428 23.79 5.67 -9.39
CA GLY A 428 23.50 6.74 -8.44
C GLY A 428 22.90 8.02 -9.03
N SER A 429 22.56 8.06 -10.32
CA SER A 429 21.97 9.25 -10.96
C SER A 429 20.60 8.94 -11.55
N ASN A 430 19.56 9.46 -10.90
CA ASN A 430 18.23 9.51 -11.52
C ASN A 430 18.32 10.41 -12.75
N ARG A 431 17.79 9.96 -13.89
CA ARG A 431 17.61 10.85 -15.05
C ARG A 431 16.44 11.75 -14.74
N ILE A 432 16.70 13.04 -14.69
CA ILE A 432 15.70 14.06 -14.43
C ILE A 432 15.52 14.86 -15.73
N GLN A 433 14.28 15.08 -16.10
CA GLN A 433 13.90 15.95 -17.20
C GLN A 433 12.68 16.78 -16.77
N HIS A 434 12.56 17.98 -17.30
CA HIS A 434 11.44 18.85 -16.99
C HIS A 434 10.72 19.31 -18.24
N PHE A 435 9.41 19.46 -18.14
CA PHE A 435 8.58 20.09 -19.15
C PHE A 435 7.57 21.05 -18.53
N VAL A 436 7.07 21.96 -19.33
CA VAL A 436 6.06 22.94 -18.96
C VAL A 436 4.80 22.70 -19.77
N ILE A 437 3.67 22.71 -19.08
CA ILE A 437 2.34 22.77 -19.66
C ILE A 437 1.96 24.25 -19.76
N THR A 438 1.71 24.75 -20.97
CA THR A 438 1.22 26.11 -21.20
C THR A 438 -0.24 26.07 -21.64
N ALA A 439 -1.11 26.60 -20.80
CA ALA A 439 -2.55 26.61 -21.02
C ALA A 439 -3.06 28.04 -20.82
N GLN A 440 -3.37 28.72 -21.92
CA GLN A 440 -3.56 30.18 -21.98
C GLN A 440 -2.45 30.96 -21.27
N ARG A 441 -2.76 31.57 -20.11
CA ARG A 441 -1.82 32.38 -19.32
C ARG A 441 -1.06 31.59 -18.25
N TRP A 442 -1.40 30.31 -18.05
CA TRP A 442 -0.73 29.47 -17.06
C TRP A 442 0.44 28.72 -17.67
N THR A 443 1.52 28.66 -16.91
CA THR A 443 2.70 27.85 -17.19
C THR A 443 2.96 26.95 -15.98
N ILE A 444 2.88 25.65 -16.19
CA ILE A 444 2.94 24.64 -15.13
C ILE A 444 4.16 23.76 -15.36
N TYR A 445 5.13 23.86 -14.45
CA TYR A 445 6.37 23.09 -14.51
C TYR A 445 6.19 21.70 -13.90
N VAL A 446 6.63 20.68 -14.63
CA VAL A 446 6.52 19.25 -14.29
C VAL A 446 7.89 18.59 -14.39
N SER A 447 8.25 17.79 -13.39
CA SER A 447 9.47 16.99 -13.34
C SER A 447 9.18 15.51 -13.65
N ILE A 448 10.03 14.92 -14.48
CA ILE A 448 10.07 13.49 -14.76
C ILE A 448 11.37 12.97 -14.14
N GLN A 449 11.27 11.95 -13.32
CA GLN A 449 12.40 11.25 -12.74
C GLN A 449 12.36 9.78 -13.15
N GLN A 450 13.37 9.32 -13.87
CA GLN A 450 13.58 7.88 -14.08
C GLN A 450 14.53 7.37 -13.01
N LYS A 451 14.03 6.52 -12.10
CA LYS A 451 14.85 5.96 -11.02
C LYS A 451 16.00 5.14 -11.58
N TYR A 452 17.12 5.23 -10.89
CA TYR A 452 18.11 4.16 -10.85
C TYR A 452 17.68 3.17 -9.74
N ASP A 453 17.51 1.88 -10.06
CA ASP A 453 17.13 0.87 -9.07
C ASP A 453 18.32 -0.04 -8.73
N ILE A 454 18.80 0.04 -7.50
CA ILE A 454 19.88 -0.80 -6.94
C ILE A 454 19.46 -2.28 -6.93
N ALA A 455 18.16 -2.63 -6.84
CA ALA A 455 17.69 -4.01 -6.78
C ALA A 455 18.00 -4.79 -8.07
N ALA A 456 17.87 -4.16 -9.24
CA ALA A 456 18.23 -4.74 -10.53
C ALA A 456 19.74 -5.02 -10.68
N TYR A 457 20.58 -4.41 -9.84
CA TYR A 457 22.04 -4.63 -9.81
C TYR A 457 22.52 -5.33 -8.54
N LYS A 458 21.64 -5.61 -7.58
CA LYS A 458 22.00 -6.31 -6.35
C LYS A 458 22.20 -7.80 -6.67
N THR A 459 23.45 -8.23 -6.65
CA THR A 459 23.79 -9.65 -6.76
C THR A 459 23.38 -10.40 -5.51
N ILE A 460 22.74 -11.56 -5.69
CA ILE A 460 22.28 -12.43 -4.61
C ILE A 460 23.38 -13.43 -4.26
N ASN A 461 23.87 -13.39 -3.03
CA ASN A 461 24.89 -14.33 -2.58
C ASN A 461 24.23 -15.60 -2.06
N LEU A 462 24.42 -16.70 -2.80
CA LEU A 462 23.88 -18.02 -2.49
C LEU A 462 25.01 -18.97 -2.10
N MET A 463 24.92 -19.49 -0.88
CA MET A 463 25.82 -20.50 -0.34
C MET A 463 25.28 -21.91 -0.58
N SER A 464 26.12 -22.83 -1.03
CA SER A 464 25.87 -24.28 -0.99
C SER A 464 27.11 -25.02 -0.48
N PHE A 465 26.95 -26.26 -0.02
CA PHE A 465 28.03 -27.02 0.58
C PHE A 465 28.72 -27.92 -0.42
N THR A 466 30.04 -28.01 -0.33
CA THR A 466 30.86 -28.87 -1.22
C THR A 466 30.69 -30.36 -0.93
N SER A 467 30.00 -30.71 0.16
CA SER A 467 29.67 -32.08 0.51
C SER A 467 28.19 -32.37 0.25
N GLY A 468 27.86 -33.65 0.07
CA GLY A 468 26.53 -34.06 -0.36
C GLY A 468 26.30 -33.88 -1.86
N LEU A 469 25.10 -34.23 -2.30
CA LEU A 469 24.65 -34.03 -3.69
C LEU A 469 24.09 -32.61 -3.85
N GLY A 470 23.94 -32.12 -5.09
CA GLY A 470 23.28 -30.84 -5.36
C GLY A 470 24.14 -29.59 -5.10
N TYR A 471 25.45 -29.75 -4.92
CA TYR A 471 26.39 -28.63 -4.79
C TYR A 471 26.44 -27.77 -6.06
N LEU A 472 26.12 -26.48 -5.94
CA LEU A 472 25.96 -25.56 -7.09
C LEU A 472 27.29 -25.09 -7.70
N GLY A 473 28.43 -25.46 -7.13
CA GLY A 473 29.74 -24.97 -7.59
C GLY A 473 29.99 -23.50 -7.19
N THR A 474 31.18 -23.00 -7.54
CA THR A 474 31.53 -21.58 -7.35
C THR A 474 31.60 -20.87 -8.71
N ASN A 475 31.10 -19.64 -8.81
CA ASN A 475 31.23 -18.80 -10.01
C ASN A 475 32.09 -17.54 -9.80
N ILE A 476 32.74 -17.40 -8.63
CA ILE A 476 33.82 -16.44 -8.35
C ILE A 476 35.20 -17.07 -8.64
N LEU A 477 36.21 -16.22 -8.86
CA LEU A 477 37.65 -16.53 -9.00
C LEU A 477 38.07 -17.86 -8.33
N GLY A 478 38.62 -18.79 -9.12
CA GLY A 478 38.92 -20.16 -8.67
C GLY A 478 37.77 -21.16 -8.89
N SER A 479 36.93 -20.93 -9.90
CA SER A 479 35.71 -21.68 -10.22
C SER A 479 35.83 -23.18 -10.00
N SER A 480 35.00 -23.72 -9.12
CA SER A 480 34.77 -25.15 -8.97
C SER A 480 33.50 -25.55 -9.72
N SER A 481 33.54 -26.69 -10.41
CA SER A 481 32.38 -27.24 -11.10
C SER A 481 31.27 -27.56 -10.10
N ALA A 482 30.03 -27.34 -10.52
CA ALA A 482 28.88 -27.92 -9.83
C ALA A 482 28.97 -29.44 -9.80
N GLU A 483 28.40 -30.04 -8.77
CA GLU A 483 28.09 -31.46 -8.77
C GLU A 483 27.05 -31.77 -9.86
N ALA A 484 27.08 -32.97 -10.43
CA ALA A 484 26.31 -33.32 -11.63
C ALA A 484 24.81 -33.05 -11.47
N ARG A 485 24.24 -33.35 -10.30
CA ARG A 485 22.81 -33.16 -10.00
C ARG A 485 22.44 -31.69 -9.76
N ALA A 486 23.39 -30.75 -9.81
CA ALA A 486 23.13 -29.32 -9.67
C ALA A 486 23.29 -28.52 -10.98
N THR A 487 23.79 -29.17 -12.04
CA THR A 487 24.19 -28.47 -13.28
C THR A 487 23.02 -27.81 -14.03
N GLY A 488 21.82 -28.38 -13.97
CA GLY A 488 20.62 -27.79 -14.56
C GLY A 488 20.23 -26.47 -13.87
N LEU A 489 20.08 -26.52 -12.54
CA LEU A 489 19.76 -25.32 -11.75
C LEU A 489 20.88 -24.27 -11.82
N ARG A 490 22.16 -24.67 -11.75
CA ARG A 490 23.27 -23.73 -11.96
C ARG A 490 23.12 -22.99 -13.29
N GLY A 491 22.77 -23.72 -14.36
CA GLY A 491 22.46 -23.11 -15.66
C GLY A 491 21.37 -22.05 -15.54
N ILE A 492 20.23 -22.39 -14.92
CA ILE A 492 19.10 -21.46 -14.72
C ILE A 492 19.54 -20.20 -13.96
N LEU A 493 20.27 -20.34 -12.84
CA LEU A 493 20.66 -19.21 -11.98
C LEU A 493 21.76 -18.33 -12.56
N THR A 494 22.63 -18.89 -13.39
CA THR A 494 23.73 -18.15 -14.02
C THR A 494 23.37 -17.58 -15.39
N ASN A 495 22.23 -18.00 -15.95
CA ASN A 495 21.71 -17.42 -17.17
C ASN A 495 21.08 -16.04 -16.88
N GLN A 496 21.76 -14.99 -17.35
CA GLN A 496 21.35 -13.59 -17.17
C GLN A 496 20.03 -13.24 -17.85
N THR A 497 19.57 -14.04 -18.83
CA THR A 497 18.22 -13.84 -19.41
C THR A 497 17.11 -14.27 -18.45
N ASN A 498 17.42 -15.11 -17.46
CA ASN A 498 16.49 -15.50 -16.42
C ASN A 498 16.64 -14.60 -15.20
N PHE A 499 17.85 -14.53 -14.65
CA PHE A 499 18.19 -13.79 -13.43
C PHE A 499 19.36 -12.85 -13.71
N GLY A 500 19.03 -11.59 -13.97
CA GLY A 500 19.99 -10.57 -14.39
C GLY A 500 19.31 -9.22 -14.52
N PRO A 501 20.07 -8.12 -14.75
CA PRO A 501 19.49 -6.78 -14.84
C PRO A 501 18.43 -6.66 -15.94
N ASP A 502 18.63 -7.41 -17.03
CA ASP A 502 17.71 -7.50 -18.17
C ASP A 502 16.98 -8.86 -18.23
N GLY A 503 17.05 -9.65 -17.17
CA GLY A 503 16.43 -10.97 -17.08
C GLY A 503 14.91 -10.92 -16.89
N VAL A 504 14.26 -12.08 -17.00
CA VAL A 504 12.84 -12.26 -16.65
C VAL A 504 12.58 -11.87 -15.19
N VAL A 505 13.52 -12.17 -14.30
CA VAL A 505 13.58 -11.69 -12.93
C VAL A 505 14.75 -10.72 -12.80
N GLU A 506 14.43 -9.48 -12.46
CA GLU A 506 15.39 -8.37 -12.39
C GLU A 506 16.22 -8.44 -11.10
N CYS A 507 17.52 -8.73 -11.23
CA CYS A 507 18.48 -8.73 -10.13
C CYS A 507 19.92 -8.62 -10.66
N GLY A 508 20.90 -8.41 -9.79
CA GLY A 508 22.32 -8.42 -10.18
C GLY A 508 22.88 -9.83 -10.49
N GLY A 509 22.01 -10.83 -10.70
CA GLY A 509 22.35 -12.24 -10.85
C GLY A 509 22.66 -12.95 -9.54
N TYR A 510 22.95 -14.26 -9.64
CA TYR A 510 23.36 -15.09 -8.51
C TYR A 510 24.88 -15.24 -8.42
N ASN A 511 25.42 -14.89 -7.25
CA ASN A 511 26.76 -15.23 -6.85
C ASN A 511 26.75 -16.55 -6.08
N LEU A 512 27.29 -17.61 -6.69
CA LEU A 512 27.28 -18.97 -6.17
C LEU A 512 28.61 -19.25 -5.46
N VAL A 513 28.53 -19.63 -4.18
CA VAL A 513 29.70 -19.88 -3.34
C VAL A 513 29.62 -21.25 -2.68
N GLY A 514 30.69 -22.03 -2.83
CA GLY A 514 30.87 -23.30 -2.14
C GLY A 514 31.57 -23.18 -0.80
N VAL A 515 31.04 -23.87 0.21
CA VAL A 515 31.62 -23.92 1.55
C VAL A 515 31.76 -25.37 2.03
N GLY A 516 32.89 -25.69 2.64
CA GLY A 516 33.08 -26.99 3.29
C GLY A 516 32.26 -27.11 4.57
N ALA A 517 31.58 -28.24 4.76
CA ALA A 517 30.93 -28.57 6.02
C ALA A 517 31.90 -29.32 6.95
N ASN A 518 31.97 -28.89 8.21
CA ASN A 518 32.56 -29.66 9.30
C ASN A 518 31.70 -29.44 10.54
N ALA A 519 31.27 -30.52 11.16
CA ALA A 519 30.21 -30.47 12.16
C ALA A 519 30.55 -29.53 13.31
N ASN A 520 29.64 -28.60 13.57
CA ASN A 520 29.68 -27.56 14.59
C ASN A 520 30.82 -26.53 14.42
N ASN A 521 31.42 -26.43 13.24
CA ASN A 521 32.55 -25.54 12.96
C ASN A 521 32.21 -24.33 12.07
N LEU A 522 30.93 -24.14 11.70
CA LEU A 522 30.50 -22.97 10.93
C LEU A 522 30.27 -21.76 11.87
N THR A 523 30.42 -20.54 11.36
CA THR A 523 30.35 -19.30 12.16
C THR A 523 29.18 -18.41 11.74
N ASP A 524 28.67 -17.59 12.65
CA ASP A 524 27.65 -16.58 12.32
C ASP A 524 28.19 -15.56 11.30
N ALA A 525 29.48 -15.22 11.43
CA ALA A 525 30.16 -14.34 10.49
C ALA A 525 30.14 -14.90 9.06
N LEU A 526 30.36 -16.21 8.89
CA LEU A 526 30.26 -16.88 7.60
C LEU A 526 28.83 -16.77 7.04
N PHE A 527 27.82 -17.18 7.81
CA PHE A 527 26.43 -17.11 7.34
C PHE A 527 26.01 -15.69 6.99
N SER A 528 26.50 -14.69 7.74
CA SER A 528 26.14 -13.28 7.53
C SER A 528 26.47 -12.73 6.14
N LEU A 529 27.39 -13.36 5.41
CA LEU A 529 27.82 -13.00 4.06
C LEU A 529 26.82 -13.39 2.97
N PHE A 530 25.82 -14.21 3.30
CA PHE A 530 24.91 -14.78 2.32
C PHE A 530 23.47 -14.28 2.52
N ASP A 531 22.79 -14.15 1.39
CA ASP A 531 21.37 -13.81 1.29
C ASP A 531 20.52 -15.09 1.27
N VAL A 532 21.05 -16.13 0.61
CA VAL A 532 20.43 -17.45 0.51
C VAL A 532 21.40 -18.51 0.98
N VAL A 533 20.95 -19.41 1.85
CA VAL A 533 21.72 -20.60 2.24
C VAL A 533 20.97 -21.83 1.77
N TYR A 534 21.58 -22.58 0.86
CA TYR A 534 21.11 -23.86 0.40
C TYR A 534 21.87 -24.98 1.11
N ILE A 535 21.18 -25.63 2.03
CA ILE A 535 21.62 -26.89 2.62
C ILE A 535 21.23 -27.97 1.62
N ASN A 536 22.08 -28.16 0.62
CA ASN A 536 22.04 -29.31 -0.28
C ASN A 536 22.26 -30.60 0.53
N TYR A 537 22.15 -31.79 -0.08
CA TYR A 537 22.02 -33.09 0.61
C TYR A 537 23.23 -33.49 1.50
N VAL A 538 23.50 -32.71 2.53
CA VAL A 538 24.67 -32.77 3.40
C VAL A 538 24.42 -33.81 4.49
N PRO A 539 25.35 -34.75 4.71
CA PRO A 539 25.24 -35.72 5.78
C PRO A 539 25.13 -35.05 7.15
N THR A 540 24.28 -35.62 8.00
CA THR A 540 24.05 -35.18 9.40
C THR A 540 25.34 -35.23 10.23
N SER A 541 26.29 -36.09 9.85
CA SER A 541 27.62 -36.17 10.47
C SER A 541 28.53 -34.98 10.14
N GLN A 542 28.20 -34.17 9.13
CA GLN A 542 28.99 -33.02 8.67
C GLN A 542 28.32 -31.67 8.96
N PHE A 543 27.00 -31.63 9.11
CA PHE A 543 26.26 -30.43 9.52
C PHE A 543 25.62 -30.65 10.90
N GLY A 544 26.25 -30.09 11.93
CA GLY A 544 25.92 -30.36 13.33
C GLY A 544 24.71 -29.57 13.84
N SER A 545 24.23 -29.91 15.04
CA SER A 545 23.11 -29.19 15.69
C SER A 545 23.44 -27.74 16.04
N GLN A 546 24.71 -27.41 16.34
CA GLN A 546 25.10 -26.02 16.56
C GLN A 546 25.10 -25.23 15.24
N ASP A 547 25.45 -25.87 14.13
CA ASP A 547 25.38 -25.23 12.81
C ASP A 547 23.92 -24.96 12.42
N ALA A 548 23.03 -25.92 12.67
CA ALA A 548 21.59 -25.77 12.47
C ALA A 548 21.01 -24.61 13.28
N HIS A 549 21.37 -24.50 14.56
CA HIS A 549 20.91 -23.40 15.40
C HIS A 549 21.41 -22.04 14.92
N LYS A 550 22.70 -21.93 14.56
CA LYS A 550 23.29 -20.71 13.97
C LYS A 550 22.59 -20.32 12.67
N LEU A 551 22.32 -21.28 11.80
CA LEU A 551 21.63 -21.05 10.54
C LEU A 551 20.18 -20.59 10.75
N HIS A 552 19.47 -21.20 11.70
CA HIS A 552 18.11 -20.78 12.04
C HIS A 552 18.09 -19.37 12.63
N ASN A 553 19.08 -19.01 13.47
CA ASN A 553 19.24 -17.65 13.98
C ASN A 553 19.56 -16.67 12.85
N TRP A 554 20.47 -17.01 11.93
CA TRP A 554 20.79 -16.23 10.74
C TRP A 554 19.52 -15.88 9.95
N LEU A 555 18.64 -16.85 9.72
CA LEU A 555 17.38 -16.65 9.01
C LEU A 555 16.40 -15.71 9.74
N LYS A 556 16.40 -15.73 11.08
CA LYS A 556 15.56 -14.85 11.91
C LYS A 556 16.07 -13.41 11.98
N THR A 557 17.38 -13.20 11.83
CA THR A 557 17.97 -11.86 12.03
C THR A 557 17.64 -10.84 10.92
N LYS A 558 17.24 -11.28 9.72
CA LYS A 558 16.84 -10.39 8.63
C LYS A 558 15.68 -10.99 7.83
N LYS A 559 14.77 -10.14 7.35
CA LYS A 559 13.65 -10.53 6.50
C LYS A 559 14.08 -10.82 5.06
N ASN A 560 15.15 -10.18 4.57
CA ASN A 560 15.75 -10.44 3.25
C ASN A 560 16.63 -11.71 3.17
N ARG A 561 16.29 -12.79 3.89
CA ARG A 561 17.07 -14.04 3.90
C ARG A 561 16.19 -15.24 3.65
N VAL A 562 16.70 -16.19 2.86
CA VAL A 562 15.98 -17.41 2.51
C VAL A 562 16.83 -18.66 2.77
N LEU A 563 16.22 -19.64 3.43
CA LEU A 563 16.82 -20.95 3.65
C LEU A 563 16.23 -21.96 2.66
N ILE A 564 17.08 -22.76 2.01
CA ILE A 564 16.65 -23.96 1.27
C ILE A 564 17.15 -25.17 2.05
N ALA A 565 16.23 -26.01 2.52
CA ALA A 565 16.53 -27.18 3.33
C ALA A 565 16.20 -28.45 2.55
N SER A 566 17.24 -29.20 2.17
CA SER A 566 17.06 -30.50 1.51
C SER A 566 16.73 -31.63 2.49
N TYR A 567 15.94 -32.62 2.06
CA TYR A 567 15.69 -33.84 2.83
C TYR A 567 15.51 -35.05 1.90
N ASP A 568 16.29 -36.09 2.12
CA ASP A 568 16.30 -37.29 1.27
C ASP A 568 16.13 -38.55 2.12
N ALA A 569 17.11 -38.79 2.98
CA ALA A 569 17.21 -39.97 3.81
C ALA A 569 17.37 -39.60 5.29
N SER A 570 17.27 -40.61 6.16
CA SER A 570 17.37 -40.47 7.62
C SER A 570 18.73 -39.96 8.12
N ASP A 571 19.72 -39.79 7.24
CA ASP A 571 21.04 -39.27 7.55
C ASP A 571 21.35 -37.95 6.83
N VAL A 572 20.41 -37.35 6.08
CA VAL A 572 20.60 -36.09 5.36
C VAL A 572 19.93 -34.93 6.09
N SER A 573 20.66 -33.85 6.38
CA SER A 573 20.12 -32.59 6.96
C SER A 573 19.30 -32.72 8.26
N GLN A 574 19.37 -33.86 8.99
CA GLN A 574 18.42 -34.13 10.08
C GLN A 574 18.50 -33.12 11.23
N ASN A 575 19.72 -32.65 11.56
CA ASN A 575 19.92 -31.64 12.59
C ASN A 575 19.22 -30.32 12.25
N LEU A 576 19.19 -29.94 10.97
CA LEU A 576 18.49 -28.75 10.51
C LEU A 576 16.98 -28.95 10.54
N LEU A 577 16.50 -30.08 10.00
CA LEU A 577 15.08 -30.40 9.94
C LEU A 577 14.47 -30.46 11.34
N ALA A 578 15.20 -31.02 12.32
CA ALA A 578 14.78 -31.04 13.72
C ALA A 578 14.72 -29.65 14.38
N GLU A 579 15.50 -28.69 13.88
CA GLU A 579 15.54 -27.30 14.38
C GLU A 579 14.42 -26.45 13.78
N ILE A 580 14.02 -26.70 12.52
CA ILE A 580 13.09 -25.85 11.78
C ILE A 580 11.67 -26.42 11.63
N LEU A 581 11.45 -27.73 11.82
CA LEU A 581 10.12 -28.35 11.75
C LEU A 581 9.48 -28.45 13.14
N ALA A 582 8.23 -28.01 13.24
CA ALA A 582 7.43 -28.19 14.45
C ALA A 582 7.11 -29.69 14.64
N GLY A 583 7.62 -30.29 15.72
CA GLY A 583 7.35 -31.69 16.08
C GLY A 583 8.52 -32.68 15.95
N LYS A 584 9.75 -32.23 15.64
CA LYS A 584 11.01 -33.02 15.64
C LYS A 584 11.08 -34.30 14.76
N SER A 585 9.97 -34.81 14.20
CA SER A 585 9.93 -36.08 13.45
C SER A 585 8.71 -36.24 12.51
N GLY A 586 8.44 -35.26 11.63
CA GLY A 586 7.31 -35.32 10.69
C GLY A 586 7.67 -35.66 9.24
N ILE A 587 8.82 -36.29 9.02
CA ILE A 587 9.25 -36.75 7.69
C ILE A 587 9.18 -38.28 7.65
N LYS A 588 8.69 -38.81 6.53
CA LYS A 588 8.71 -40.24 6.24
C LYS A 588 9.66 -40.51 5.08
N TYR A 589 10.53 -41.49 5.25
CA TYR A 589 11.50 -41.92 4.25
C TYR A 589 11.01 -43.19 3.55
N PHE A 590 11.02 -43.18 2.22
CA PHE A 590 10.61 -44.29 1.38
C PHE A 590 11.83 -44.93 0.72
N THR A 591 11.76 -46.25 0.49
CA THR A 591 12.84 -47.03 -0.15
C THR A 591 12.35 -47.92 -1.29
N SER A 592 11.09 -47.77 -1.70
CA SER A 592 10.44 -48.67 -2.66
C SER A 592 9.28 -48.02 -3.43
N ASN A 593 9.15 -46.68 -3.39
CA ASN A 593 7.99 -45.98 -3.94
C ASN A 593 8.38 -45.01 -5.07
N GLY A 594 8.74 -45.56 -6.24
CA GLY A 594 9.35 -44.82 -7.36
C GLY A 594 8.37 -44.11 -8.33
N GLY A 595 7.22 -43.64 -7.83
CA GLY A 595 6.29 -42.83 -8.65
C GLY A 595 6.80 -41.41 -8.86
N PRO A 596 6.40 -40.71 -9.95
CA PRO A 596 6.72 -39.29 -10.14
C PRO A 596 6.03 -38.42 -9.07
N TYR A 597 6.47 -37.18 -8.95
CA TYR A 597 5.99 -36.20 -7.98
C TYR A 597 4.93 -35.28 -8.62
N PRO A 598 3.63 -35.58 -8.47
CA PRO A 598 2.58 -34.73 -9.03
C PRO A 598 2.57 -33.34 -8.38
N LEU A 599 2.02 -32.37 -9.11
CA LEU A 599 1.62 -31.10 -8.51
C LEU A 599 0.69 -31.33 -7.32
N ALA A 600 0.88 -30.52 -6.28
CA ALA A 600 -0.11 -30.39 -5.23
C ALA A 600 -1.43 -29.82 -5.80
N ALA A 601 -2.52 -30.00 -5.05
CA ALA A 601 -3.79 -29.39 -5.41
C ALA A 601 -3.60 -27.87 -5.64
N SER A 602 -4.20 -27.36 -6.71
CA SER A 602 -4.10 -25.94 -7.05
C SER A 602 -4.72 -25.10 -5.94
N THR A 603 -3.94 -24.18 -5.39
CA THR A 603 -4.37 -23.22 -4.36
C THR A 603 -3.72 -21.88 -4.65
N ILE A 604 -4.32 -20.79 -4.18
CA ILE A 604 -3.74 -19.44 -4.31
C ILE A 604 -2.31 -19.38 -3.77
N GLY A 605 -2.01 -20.17 -2.72
CA GLY A 605 -0.67 -20.27 -2.14
C GLY A 605 0.40 -20.90 -3.06
N ASN A 606 0.03 -21.67 -4.09
CA ASN A 606 1.00 -22.28 -5.03
C ASN A 606 0.84 -21.81 -6.48
N HIS A 607 -0.08 -20.88 -6.76
CA HIS A 607 -0.27 -20.27 -8.08
C HIS A 607 0.97 -19.53 -8.57
N TYR A 608 1.72 -18.85 -7.70
CA TYR A 608 2.97 -18.19 -8.10
C TYR A 608 3.96 -19.16 -8.79
N PHE A 609 4.01 -20.43 -8.39
CA PHE A 609 4.95 -21.40 -8.98
C PHE A 609 4.43 -22.10 -10.22
N THR A 610 3.11 -22.13 -10.41
CA THR A 610 2.44 -22.97 -11.42
C THR A 610 1.75 -22.17 -12.51
N THR A 611 1.19 -20.99 -12.19
CA THR A 611 0.39 -20.16 -13.11
C THR A 611 0.89 -18.72 -13.18
N ASP A 612 1.15 -18.05 -12.06
CA ASP A 612 1.19 -16.58 -12.00
C ASP A 612 2.61 -16.00 -11.98
N GLY A 613 3.60 -16.83 -11.66
CA GLY A 613 4.99 -16.41 -11.56
C GLY A 613 5.57 -15.90 -12.89
N PRO A 614 6.70 -15.19 -12.85
CA PRO A 614 7.26 -14.52 -14.01
C PRO A 614 7.59 -15.48 -15.18
N PHE A 615 7.86 -16.75 -14.89
CA PHE A 615 8.10 -17.79 -15.90
C PHE A 615 6.85 -18.60 -16.31
N THR A 616 5.69 -18.37 -15.68
CA THR A 616 4.44 -19.10 -15.94
C THR A 616 3.27 -18.22 -16.36
N LYS A 617 3.29 -16.91 -16.08
CA LYS A 617 2.16 -15.99 -16.35
C LYS A 617 1.63 -16.02 -17.79
N ASN A 618 2.51 -16.28 -18.76
CA ASN A 618 2.16 -16.37 -20.18
C ASN A 618 1.97 -17.83 -20.65
N ALA A 619 2.51 -18.80 -19.91
CA ALA A 619 2.51 -20.21 -20.26
C ALA A 619 2.57 -21.07 -18.99
N PRO A 620 1.43 -21.28 -18.31
CA PRO A 620 1.36 -22.05 -17.06
C PRO A 620 1.98 -23.45 -17.18
N VAL A 621 2.36 -24.01 -16.03
CA VAL A 621 2.71 -25.43 -15.90
C VAL A 621 1.45 -26.25 -16.19
N THR A 622 1.59 -27.33 -16.96
CA THR A 622 0.45 -28.17 -17.34
C THR A 622 -0.18 -28.81 -16.10
N SER A 623 -1.51 -28.84 -16.01
CA SER A 623 -2.23 -29.30 -14.82
C SER A 623 -2.00 -30.77 -14.43
N ASN A 624 -1.62 -31.62 -15.38
CA ASN A 624 -1.25 -33.02 -15.15
C ASN A 624 0.28 -33.21 -15.02
N PHE A 625 1.03 -32.13 -14.85
CA PHE A 625 2.47 -32.19 -14.64
C PHE A 625 2.80 -33.01 -13.38
N ALA A 626 3.77 -33.90 -13.53
CA ALA A 626 4.41 -34.57 -12.43
C ALA A 626 5.91 -34.57 -12.70
N LEU A 627 6.67 -33.99 -11.78
CA LEU A 627 8.13 -33.99 -11.86
C LEU A 627 8.63 -35.43 -11.75
N ARG A 628 9.65 -35.80 -12.52
CA ARG A 628 10.23 -37.13 -12.42
C ARG A 628 10.73 -37.43 -11.00
N ASN A 629 10.70 -38.70 -10.63
CA ASN A 629 11.46 -39.20 -9.50
C ASN A 629 12.77 -39.81 -10.02
N TYR A 630 13.91 -39.39 -9.48
CA TYR A 630 15.21 -39.85 -9.98
C TYR A 630 15.44 -41.33 -9.68
N ASP A 631 15.15 -41.75 -8.45
CA ASP A 631 15.24 -43.13 -8.00
C ASP A 631 14.03 -43.54 -7.12
N ILE A 632 14.18 -44.49 -6.20
CA ILE A 632 13.10 -45.04 -5.37
C ILE A 632 13.16 -44.57 -3.91
N TYR A 633 14.18 -43.78 -3.59
CA TYR A 633 14.45 -43.24 -2.27
C TYR A 633 14.04 -41.77 -2.25
N HIS A 634 13.27 -41.40 -1.23
CA HIS A 634 12.92 -40.01 -1.00
C HIS A 634 12.31 -39.80 0.38
N GLY A 635 12.39 -38.56 0.86
CA GLY A 635 11.70 -38.08 2.05
C GLY A 635 10.43 -37.32 1.69
N GLU A 636 9.38 -37.46 2.50
CA GLU A 636 8.16 -36.66 2.38
C GLU A 636 7.77 -36.06 3.74
N ILE A 637 7.56 -34.75 3.81
CA ILE A 637 6.96 -34.11 5.00
C ILE A 637 5.49 -34.53 5.06
N GLN A 638 5.09 -35.15 6.16
CA GLN A 638 3.75 -35.70 6.31
C GLN A 638 2.71 -34.59 6.49
N VAL A 639 1.73 -34.55 5.59
CA VAL A 639 0.58 -33.64 5.67
C VAL A 639 -0.29 -33.93 6.89
N ASN A 640 -1.04 -32.93 7.35
CA ASN A 640 -1.90 -33.01 8.55
C ASN A 640 -1.12 -33.34 9.84
N THR A 641 0.17 -33.00 9.87
CA THR A 641 1.00 -33.07 11.08
C THR A 641 1.54 -31.69 11.42
N SER A 642 2.06 -31.50 12.63
CA SER A 642 2.73 -30.26 13.02
C SER A 642 3.91 -29.92 12.10
N ALA A 643 4.54 -30.90 11.46
CA ALA A 643 5.66 -30.65 10.57
C ALA A 643 5.24 -30.00 9.24
N SER A 644 4.00 -30.19 8.80
CA SER A 644 3.47 -29.53 7.61
C SER A 644 2.87 -28.15 7.88
N GLU A 645 2.82 -27.71 9.14
CA GLU A 645 2.16 -26.47 9.54
C GLU A 645 2.86 -25.22 8.98
N GLY A 646 2.12 -24.44 8.19
CA GLY A 646 2.61 -23.24 7.50
C GLY A 646 3.40 -23.53 6.21
N ILE A 647 3.51 -24.79 5.78
CA ILE A 647 4.19 -25.17 4.54
C ILE A 647 3.14 -25.29 3.43
N THR A 648 3.23 -24.42 2.43
CA THR A 648 2.43 -24.51 1.21
C THR A 648 3.01 -25.56 0.26
N PRO A 649 2.28 -26.65 -0.06
CA PRO A 649 2.78 -27.69 -0.95
C PRO A 649 2.80 -27.26 -2.42
N ILE A 650 3.88 -27.58 -3.13
CA ILE A 650 4.03 -27.41 -4.59
C ILE A 650 4.04 -28.78 -5.28
N LEU A 651 4.87 -29.72 -4.80
CA LEU A 651 4.94 -31.08 -5.30
C LEU A 651 4.67 -32.06 -4.17
N MET A 652 3.88 -33.08 -4.48
CA MET A 652 3.52 -34.16 -3.57
C MET A 652 4.30 -35.42 -3.93
N GLY A 653 4.63 -36.20 -2.91
CA GLY A 653 5.22 -37.51 -3.05
C GLY A 653 4.16 -38.60 -3.28
N PRO A 654 4.54 -39.74 -3.87
CA PRO A 654 3.63 -40.89 -4.04
C PRO A 654 3.16 -41.50 -2.71
N GLY A 655 3.79 -41.14 -1.58
CA GLY A 655 3.34 -41.47 -0.23
C GLY A 655 2.31 -40.49 0.35
N GLY A 656 1.96 -39.42 -0.38
CA GLY A 656 0.96 -38.42 0.00
C GLY A 656 1.49 -37.25 0.84
N GLY A 657 2.79 -37.19 1.11
CA GLY A 657 3.43 -36.05 1.78
C GLY A 657 4.01 -35.03 0.81
N ILE A 658 4.55 -33.94 1.36
CA ILE A 658 5.16 -32.83 0.60
C ILE A 658 6.60 -33.22 0.25
N VAL A 659 6.98 -33.07 -1.03
CA VAL A 659 8.37 -33.20 -1.50
C VAL A 659 8.94 -31.86 -1.98
N LEU A 660 8.10 -30.89 -2.32
CA LEU A 660 8.51 -29.49 -2.46
C LEU A 660 7.45 -28.61 -1.82
N GLY A 661 7.87 -27.75 -0.88
CA GLY A 661 6.96 -26.82 -0.23
C GLY A 661 7.65 -25.54 0.21
N ILE A 662 6.85 -24.49 0.38
CA ILE A 662 7.31 -23.15 0.74
C ILE A 662 6.66 -22.73 2.05
N ASP A 663 7.48 -22.37 3.02
CA ASP A 663 7.04 -21.64 4.19
C ASP A 663 7.34 -20.16 3.98
N TYR A 664 6.32 -19.43 3.52
CA TYR A 664 6.41 -18.01 3.24
C TYR A 664 6.79 -17.20 4.49
N SER A 665 6.22 -17.56 5.64
CA SER A 665 6.38 -16.83 6.89
C SER A 665 7.80 -16.93 7.45
N ARG A 666 8.37 -18.15 7.40
CA ARG A 666 9.72 -18.45 7.89
C ARG A 666 10.78 -18.23 6.80
N ARG A 667 10.38 -18.05 5.54
CA ARG A 667 11.24 -17.91 4.36
C ARG A 667 12.09 -19.15 4.13
N ILE A 668 11.44 -20.31 4.12
CA ILE A 668 12.08 -21.62 3.98
C ILE A 668 11.51 -22.34 2.76
N VAL A 669 12.39 -22.82 1.88
CA VAL A 669 12.08 -23.79 0.83
C VAL A 669 12.43 -25.18 1.35
N TYR A 670 11.41 -26.01 1.52
CA TYR A 670 11.56 -27.43 1.88
C TYR A 670 11.68 -28.24 0.59
N TRP A 671 12.87 -28.77 0.35
CA TRP A 671 13.25 -29.42 -0.91
C TRP A 671 13.57 -30.91 -0.69
N GLY A 672 12.59 -31.79 -0.89
CA GLY A 672 12.78 -33.24 -0.78
C GLY A 672 13.66 -33.80 -1.89
N ASP A 673 14.07 -35.08 -1.82
CA ASP A 673 14.89 -35.70 -2.86
C ASP A 673 14.19 -35.87 -4.19
N THR A 674 14.20 -34.78 -4.93
CA THR A 674 13.50 -34.62 -6.18
C THR A 674 14.50 -34.54 -7.34
N ASP A 675 15.80 -34.41 -7.04
CA ASP A 675 16.84 -34.03 -7.99
C ASP A 675 16.39 -32.93 -8.96
N MET A 676 15.56 -32.01 -8.48
CA MET A 676 14.99 -30.94 -9.30
C MET A 676 16.07 -30.08 -9.94
N SER A 677 17.22 -29.95 -9.28
CA SER A 677 18.35 -29.20 -9.82
C SER A 677 19.08 -29.90 -10.98
N SER A 678 18.78 -31.17 -11.22
CA SER A 678 19.53 -32.02 -12.13
C SER A 678 18.99 -31.95 -13.55
N ASN A 679 19.90 -31.86 -14.51
CA ASN A 679 19.56 -31.98 -15.93
C ASN A 679 19.49 -33.44 -16.42
N LEU A 680 19.79 -34.41 -15.53
CA LEU A 680 19.85 -35.82 -15.85
C LEU A 680 18.43 -36.40 -15.94
N SER A 681 18.24 -37.40 -16.78
CA SER A 681 16.93 -37.98 -17.06
C SER A 681 16.41 -38.87 -15.91
N GLY A 682 17.23 -39.64 -15.20
CA GLY A 682 16.72 -40.49 -14.10
C GLY A 682 15.60 -41.46 -14.54
N THR A 683 14.81 -41.96 -13.58
CA THR A 683 13.71 -42.91 -13.83
C THR A 683 12.43 -42.18 -14.30
N GLY A 684 11.81 -42.63 -15.40
CA GLY A 684 10.54 -42.05 -15.87
C GLY A 684 10.64 -40.63 -16.43
N ALA A 685 11.85 -40.17 -16.82
CA ALA A 685 12.03 -38.89 -17.48
C ALA A 685 11.28 -38.78 -18.80
N THR A 686 10.77 -37.58 -19.03
CA THR A 686 10.30 -37.05 -20.31
C THR A 686 10.97 -35.71 -20.54
N SER A 687 10.82 -35.12 -21.74
CA SER A 687 11.34 -33.77 -22.00
C SER A 687 10.73 -32.68 -21.13
N GLU A 688 9.58 -32.94 -20.51
CA GLU A 688 8.82 -31.95 -19.73
C GLU A 688 9.10 -31.99 -18.22
N ASN A 689 9.37 -33.18 -17.67
CA ASN A 689 9.33 -33.41 -16.22
C ASN A 689 10.68 -33.34 -15.49
N HIS A 690 11.71 -32.78 -16.12
CA HIS A 690 13.00 -32.44 -15.51
C HIS A 690 13.66 -31.29 -16.28
N ILE A 691 14.65 -30.61 -15.70
CA ILE A 691 15.48 -29.69 -16.49
C ILE A 691 16.18 -30.51 -17.58
N ASN A 692 16.10 -30.12 -18.85
CA ASN A 692 16.65 -30.92 -19.95
C ASN A 692 17.95 -30.36 -20.54
N ASN A 693 18.50 -29.31 -19.93
CA ASN A 693 19.68 -28.59 -20.43
C ASN A 693 20.52 -28.00 -19.28
N THR A 694 21.78 -27.68 -19.57
CA THR A 694 22.69 -27.01 -18.62
C THR A 694 22.90 -25.52 -18.94
N ALA A 695 22.34 -25.03 -20.04
CA ALA A 695 22.45 -23.64 -20.46
C ALA A 695 21.52 -22.71 -19.66
N GLY A 696 20.54 -23.28 -18.95
CA GLY A 696 19.54 -22.51 -18.22
C GLY A 696 18.41 -22.00 -19.09
N THR A 697 18.13 -22.62 -20.24
CA THR A 697 16.95 -22.24 -21.04
C THR A 697 15.68 -22.72 -20.33
N ILE A 698 14.73 -21.81 -20.10
CA ILE A 698 13.40 -22.15 -19.59
C ILE A 698 12.51 -22.56 -20.76
N ASN A 699 12.43 -23.86 -21.03
CA ASN A 699 11.80 -24.42 -22.23
C ASN A 699 10.77 -25.51 -21.95
N ASN A 700 10.56 -25.87 -20.69
CA ASN A 700 9.68 -26.95 -20.29
C ASN A 700 9.08 -26.70 -18.91
N ASP A 701 8.07 -27.48 -18.54
CA ASP A 701 7.32 -27.25 -17.30
C ASP A 701 8.15 -27.38 -16.03
N ALA A 702 9.09 -28.33 -15.98
CA ALA A 702 10.01 -28.45 -14.85
C ALA A 702 10.90 -27.21 -14.66
N SER A 703 11.50 -26.70 -15.74
CA SER A 703 12.36 -25.51 -15.68
C SER A 703 11.58 -24.25 -15.31
N LYS A 704 10.33 -24.09 -15.77
CA LYS A 704 9.45 -22.97 -15.35
C LYS A 704 9.18 -23.02 -13.85
N LEU A 705 8.75 -24.18 -13.33
CA LEU A 705 8.42 -24.36 -11.92
C LEU A 705 9.63 -24.06 -11.03
N ILE A 706 10.80 -24.61 -11.38
CA ILE A 706 12.04 -24.40 -10.63
C ILE A 706 12.50 -22.95 -10.72
N ALA A 707 12.42 -22.32 -11.90
CA ALA A 707 12.76 -20.91 -12.07
C ALA A 707 11.84 -20.01 -11.24
N ASN A 708 10.55 -20.29 -11.13
CA ASN A 708 9.65 -19.53 -10.26
C ASN A 708 9.97 -19.73 -8.77
N VAL A 709 10.44 -20.91 -8.33
CA VAL A 709 10.94 -21.05 -6.94
C VAL A 709 12.05 -20.04 -6.67
N PHE A 710 12.99 -19.89 -7.60
CA PHE A 710 14.07 -18.91 -7.46
C PHE A 710 13.67 -17.46 -7.75
N ALA A 711 12.61 -17.22 -8.52
CA ALA A 711 11.99 -15.91 -8.65
C ALA A 711 11.46 -15.42 -7.29
N TRP A 712 10.73 -16.28 -6.57
CA TRP A 712 10.26 -15.97 -5.23
C TRP A 712 11.40 -15.75 -4.23
N ILE A 713 12.45 -16.58 -4.29
CA ILE A 713 13.66 -16.39 -3.47
C ILE A 713 14.30 -15.03 -3.77
N THR A 714 14.42 -14.67 -5.05
CA THR A 714 14.99 -13.39 -5.49
C THR A 714 14.18 -12.21 -4.95
N GLU A 715 12.86 -12.23 -5.16
CA GLU A 715 11.96 -11.18 -4.67
C GLU A 715 12.03 -11.04 -3.15
N THR A 716 12.07 -12.16 -2.41
CA THR A 716 12.20 -12.15 -0.95
C THR A 716 13.52 -11.52 -0.48
N VAL A 717 14.64 -11.79 -1.17
CA VAL A 717 15.95 -11.20 -0.85
C VAL A 717 16.02 -9.72 -1.21
N LEU A 718 15.38 -9.30 -2.30
CA LEU A 718 15.44 -7.92 -2.77
C LEU A 718 14.48 -7.01 -1.99
N TYR A 719 13.29 -7.51 -1.66
CA TYR A 719 12.16 -6.68 -1.22
C TYR A 719 11.56 -7.06 0.13
N GLY A 720 12.00 -8.15 0.77
CA GLY A 720 11.47 -8.54 2.07
C GLY A 720 11.96 -7.61 3.20
N GLU A 721 11.25 -6.52 3.47
CA GLU A 721 11.53 -5.60 4.60
C GLU A 721 11.08 -6.15 5.97
#